data_AF-A0A8E4FAQ0-F1
#
_entry.id   AF-A0A8E4FAQ0-F1
#
_cell.length_a   1.000
_cell.length_b   1.000
_cell.length_c   1.000
_cell.angle_alpha   90.00
_cell.angle_beta   90.00
_cell.angle_gamma   90.00
#
_symmetry.space_group_name_H-M   'P 1'
#
loop_
_entity.id
_entity.type
_entity.pdbx_description
1 polymer ?
#
loop_
_entity_poly.entity_id
_entity_poly.type
_entity_poly.pdbx_seq_one_letter_code
_entity_poly.pdbx_strand_id
1 'polypeptide(L)'
;MTLTNSQYKLRDVIVFSLDEPITINKILDLDNAEIPKLFCKYIINNRIFKMDFGSWCYARRKFDRTDQNQLDGFLIDSTSFKPDRILGVKFILENMFNRNNSITAIKSTFKKFNTIINYINKNFTDYNCSNTKEAEIIYIKYTKYQMKIIESKKNNSGLITTESYKSNQDILAKFLSACTQTNINNFHSLIRRIESIRIVRPIHKIEIADSINNKAKILLETFNTISDHIINDKPLPCIIDLTPYNLNIIYIDVGLINKSNELFLSFLYNNKELISLENFNKKINEYYKDYPSPQGSIEKGRIRALYYKKISNLNNLNLLDFKECETKILMANFCMVAFAKLLISTSGANESVIYDLKINSFQTISNEKGKRAIGIKNRAGGKEVTIEFGIRFKQVFEKFIKFREKINFLYGNKMPHEYKSLLFIKLPVKSAQSYNAFMKLDSISFDKFNNTYRTLFKDSAPTNKEFRKNVANSFFNFTNSSVITSIKLSNTPEMASKKYTNLSFSELANQLTDYFTKLDDIIIQKGRVHTNLIPIKTESNITISTIMGNCSTEQPKLIDGFNNEAPLPLCNNPKSCLYCSSFVLHLNKIDIRKILSLKYILEFNSKIKEEQQRIIFRINEIIQFILEKDPKIKELINEINEEVNEGYLDDYWNNHLTMLVDMQG
;
A
#
# COMPACT_ATOMS: atom_id res chain seq x y z
N MET A 1 18.30 -0.63 -46.15
CA MET A 1 19.69 -0.86 -45.71
C MET A 1 19.69 -1.17 -44.22
N THR A 2 19.89 -2.44 -43.88
CA THR A 2 20.10 -2.96 -42.54
C THR A 2 21.49 -2.51 -42.06
N LEU A 3 21.54 -1.48 -41.20
CA LEU A 3 22.78 -1.01 -40.59
C LEU A 3 23.33 -2.06 -39.62
N THR A 4 24.57 -2.49 -39.85
CA THR A 4 25.32 -3.44 -39.02
C THR A 4 25.66 -2.85 -37.65
N ASN A 5 25.77 -3.70 -36.63
CA ASN A 5 26.07 -3.31 -35.24
C ASN A 5 27.46 -2.65 -35.02
N SER A 6 28.28 -2.43 -36.06
CA SER A 6 29.68 -1.96 -35.93
C SER A 6 29.87 -0.45 -35.79
N GLN A 7 28.83 0.37 -36.02
CA GLN A 7 28.92 1.83 -35.98
C GLN A 7 28.65 2.46 -34.61
N TYR A 8 27.94 1.77 -33.72
CA TYR A 8 27.58 2.29 -32.40
C TYR A 8 28.61 1.86 -31.36
N LYS A 9 29.26 2.83 -30.70
CA LYS A 9 30.30 2.59 -29.69
C LYS A 9 30.02 3.37 -28.41
N LEU A 10 30.62 2.90 -27.31
CA LEU A 10 30.75 3.70 -26.09
C LEU A 10 31.64 4.90 -26.39
N ARG A 11 31.19 6.08 -25.96
CA ARG A 11 32.00 7.30 -26.01
C ARG A 11 32.69 7.51 -24.67
N ASP A 12 33.72 8.36 -24.69
CA ASP A 12 34.31 8.90 -23.47
C ASP A 12 33.27 9.70 -22.67
N VAL A 13 33.18 9.45 -21.36
CA VAL A 13 32.18 10.05 -20.47
C VAL A 13 32.80 10.56 -19.17
N ILE A 14 32.33 11.71 -18.70
CA ILE A 14 32.61 12.27 -17.39
C ILE A 14 31.42 11.94 -16.50
N VAL A 15 31.66 11.21 -15.41
CA VAL A 15 30.61 10.69 -14.52
C VAL A 15 30.51 11.52 -13.25
N PHE A 16 29.34 12.11 -13.01
CA PHE A 16 29.02 12.86 -11.81
C PHE A 16 27.99 12.15 -10.93
N SER A 17 28.18 12.19 -9.60
CA SER A 17 27.19 11.71 -8.63
C SER A 17 26.31 12.86 -8.14
N LEU A 18 25.00 12.80 -8.42
CA LEU A 18 24.05 13.83 -7.97
C LEU A 18 23.67 13.69 -6.49
N ASP A 19 24.25 12.73 -5.78
CA ASP A 19 24.04 12.52 -4.35
C ASP A 19 24.86 13.52 -3.50
N GLU A 20 25.83 14.22 -4.11
CA GLU A 20 26.70 15.21 -3.46
C GLU A 20 26.35 16.66 -3.89
N PRO A 21 26.08 17.59 -2.96
CA PRO A 21 25.69 18.96 -3.31
C PRO A 21 26.74 19.73 -4.15
N ILE A 22 28.02 19.51 -3.88
CA ILE A 22 29.15 20.15 -4.59
C ILE A 22 29.16 19.80 -6.09
N THR A 23 28.60 18.64 -6.45
CA THR A 23 28.56 18.16 -7.83
C THR A 23 27.70 19.04 -8.74
N ILE A 24 26.66 19.68 -8.20
CA ILE A 24 25.78 20.55 -9.01
C ILE A 24 26.56 21.75 -9.56
N ASN A 25 27.37 22.41 -8.72
CA ASN A 25 28.21 23.53 -9.14
C ASN A 25 29.21 23.09 -10.20
N LYS A 26 29.88 21.95 -9.99
CA LYS A 26 30.81 21.38 -10.97
C LYS A 26 30.16 21.11 -12.34
N ILE A 27 28.90 20.68 -12.36
CA ILE A 27 28.15 20.46 -13.62
C ILE A 27 27.83 21.79 -14.32
N LEU A 28 27.50 22.83 -13.56
CA LEU A 28 27.20 24.15 -14.09
C LEU A 28 28.45 24.86 -14.63
N ASP A 29 29.60 24.59 -14.03
CA ASP A 29 30.91 25.14 -14.40
C ASP A 29 31.57 24.39 -15.58
N LEU A 30 30.94 23.34 -16.13
CA LEU A 30 31.51 22.58 -17.25
C LEU A 30 31.72 23.45 -18.49
N ASP A 31 32.87 23.22 -19.12
CA ASP A 31 33.19 23.80 -20.41
C ASP A 31 32.33 23.20 -21.51
N ASN A 32 32.11 23.97 -22.58
CA ASN A 32 31.30 23.54 -23.73
C ASN A 32 31.81 22.22 -24.36
N ALA A 33 33.13 21.97 -24.32
CA ALA A 33 33.75 20.75 -24.83
C ALA A 33 33.46 19.51 -23.97
N GLU A 34 33.11 19.69 -22.70
CA GLU A 34 32.87 18.60 -21.74
C GLU A 34 31.40 18.16 -21.73
N ILE A 35 30.47 19.02 -22.13
CA ILE A 35 29.02 18.73 -22.17
C ILE A 35 28.68 17.43 -22.92
N PRO A 36 29.24 17.13 -24.11
CA PRO A 36 28.98 15.87 -24.80
C PRO A 36 29.42 14.61 -24.04
N LYS A 37 30.30 14.76 -23.05
CA LYS A 37 30.79 13.69 -22.18
C LYS A 37 29.95 13.52 -20.91
N LEU A 38 29.06 14.47 -20.58
CA LEU A 38 28.34 14.48 -19.31
C LEU A 38 27.45 13.25 -19.12
N PHE A 39 27.69 12.55 -18.01
CA PHE A 39 26.90 11.43 -17.53
C PHE A 39 26.66 11.58 -16.03
N CYS A 40 25.42 11.44 -15.57
CA CYS A 40 25.12 11.54 -14.14
C CYS A 40 24.56 10.23 -13.61
N LYS A 41 24.94 9.89 -12.38
CA LYS A 41 24.35 8.82 -11.58
C LYS A 41 23.80 9.37 -10.26
N TYR A 42 22.82 8.68 -9.70
CA TYR A 42 22.34 8.95 -8.34
C TYR A 42 21.78 7.67 -7.73
N ILE A 43 21.80 7.60 -6.41
CA ILE A 43 21.35 6.44 -5.66
C ILE A 43 20.05 6.78 -4.93
N ILE A 44 18.98 6.05 -5.24
CA ILE A 44 17.76 6.08 -4.43
C ILE A 44 17.48 4.66 -3.97
N ASN A 45 17.43 4.48 -2.65
CA ASN A 45 17.02 3.24 -2.01
C ASN A 45 17.83 2.06 -2.58
N ASN A 46 19.16 2.06 -2.44
CA ASN A 46 20.09 1.03 -2.95
C ASN A 46 19.96 0.72 -4.46
N ARG A 47 19.36 1.60 -5.28
CA ARG A 47 19.32 1.49 -6.73
C ARG A 47 20.07 2.64 -7.36
N ILE A 48 20.98 2.29 -8.27
CA ILE A 48 21.70 3.26 -9.08
C ILE A 48 20.82 3.61 -10.27
N PHE A 49 20.54 4.90 -10.42
CA PHE A 49 19.89 5.46 -11.60
C PHE A 49 20.90 6.26 -12.39
N LYS A 50 20.76 6.22 -13.71
CA LYS A 50 21.73 6.78 -14.65
C LYS A 50 21.02 7.74 -15.62
N MET A 51 21.66 8.85 -15.97
CA MET A 51 21.16 9.87 -16.89
C MET A 51 22.29 10.34 -17.80
N ASP A 52 22.18 10.00 -19.08
CA ASP A 52 23.17 10.31 -20.10
C ASP A 52 22.80 11.62 -20.83
N PHE A 53 23.22 12.76 -20.26
CA PHE A 53 22.95 14.09 -20.81
C PHE A 53 23.77 14.38 -22.08
N GLY A 54 25.04 13.96 -22.11
CA GLY A 54 25.95 14.17 -23.23
C GLY A 54 25.47 13.51 -24.53
N SER A 55 24.70 12.43 -24.44
CA SER A 55 24.07 11.79 -25.61
C SER A 55 23.13 12.70 -26.41
N TRP A 56 22.72 13.86 -25.87
CA TRP A 56 21.87 14.83 -26.55
C TRP A 56 22.59 15.57 -27.69
N CYS A 57 23.92 15.60 -27.66
CA CYS A 57 24.80 16.17 -28.69
C CYS A 57 25.04 15.22 -29.88
N TYR A 58 24.30 14.11 -30.00
CA TYR A 58 24.48 13.13 -31.08
C TYR A 58 23.16 12.83 -31.79
N ALA A 59 23.21 12.75 -33.13
CA ALA A 59 22.04 12.45 -33.95
C ALA A 59 21.73 10.95 -34.01
N ARG A 60 22.76 10.10 -34.07
CA ARG A 60 22.61 8.63 -34.11
C ARG A 60 23.08 8.04 -32.79
N ARG A 61 22.12 7.53 -32.02
CA ARG A 61 22.34 6.94 -30.70
C ARG A 61 21.41 5.75 -30.45
N LYS A 62 21.89 4.75 -29.72
CA LYS A 62 21.16 3.52 -29.36
C LYS A 62 21.34 3.27 -27.86
N PHE A 63 20.25 3.03 -27.15
CA PHE A 63 20.34 2.73 -25.73
C PHE A 63 21.00 1.36 -25.55
N ASP A 64 22.08 1.31 -24.77
CA ASP A 64 22.73 0.04 -24.42
C ASP A 64 21.92 -0.66 -23.34
N ARG A 65 21.60 -1.93 -23.55
CA ARG A 65 20.92 -2.78 -22.58
C ARG A 65 21.86 -3.78 -21.93
N THR A 66 23.14 -3.80 -22.32
CA THR A 66 24.11 -4.76 -21.81
C THR A 66 24.75 -4.21 -20.54
N ASP A 67 24.50 -4.89 -19.41
CA ASP A 67 24.97 -4.55 -18.06
C ASP A 67 26.50 -4.73 -17.88
N GLN A 68 27.22 -5.06 -18.96
CA GLN A 68 28.62 -5.49 -18.92
C GLN A 68 29.59 -4.39 -18.47
N ASN A 69 29.27 -3.11 -18.73
CA ASN A 69 30.18 -1.98 -18.48
C ASN A 69 29.71 -1.04 -17.35
N GLN A 70 28.67 -1.41 -16.60
CA GLN A 70 28.09 -0.61 -15.50
C GLN A 70 27.65 0.83 -15.88
N LEU A 71 27.66 1.20 -17.15
CA LEU A 71 27.19 2.46 -17.72
C LEU A 71 26.00 2.17 -18.66
N ASP A 72 24.78 2.08 -18.13
CA ASP A 72 23.57 1.96 -18.96
C ASP A 72 23.27 3.31 -19.63
N GLY A 73 24.03 3.62 -20.67
CA GLY A 73 23.99 4.86 -21.43
C GLY A 73 23.56 4.66 -22.87
N PHE A 74 23.77 5.69 -23.68
CA PHE A 74 23.62 5.56 -25.12
C PHE A 74 24.96 5.24 -25.77
N LEU A 75 24.99 4.16 -26.56
CA LEU A 75 25.98 4.00 -27.61
C LEU A 75 25.73 5.06 -28.67
N ILE A 76 26.80 5.67 -29.18
CA ILE A 76 26.73 6.73 -30.19
C ILE A 76 27.51 6.33 -31.43
N ASP A 77 27.12 6.91 -32.56
CA ASP A 77 27.99 7.01 -33.72
C ASP A 77 28.75 8.34 -33.63
N SER A 78 30.07 8.29 -33.51
CA SER A 78 30.92 9.47 -33.33
C SER A 78 30.84 10.43 -34.51
N THR A 79 30.54 9.93 -35.72
CA THR A 79 30.36 10.77 -36.91
C THR A 79 29.02 11.52 -36.91
N SER A 80 28.14 11.23 -35.96
CA SER A 80 26.83 11.89 -35.80
C SER A 80 26.83 13.03 -34.77
N PHE A 81 28.02 13.48 -34.36
CA PHE A 81 28.19 14.58 -33.42
C PHE A 81 27.58 15.88 -33.98
N LYS A 82 26.83 16.58 -33.12
CA LYS A 82 26.08 17.80 -33.43
C LYS A 82 26.53 18.93 -32.51
N PRO A 83 27.66 19.60 -32.82
CA PRO A 83 28.21 20.67 -31.98
C PRO A 83 27.26 21.87 -31.85
N ASP A 84 26.38 22.07 -32.84
CA ASP A 84 25.32 23.08 -32.85
C ASP A 84 24.33 22.97 -31.69
N ARG A 85 24.30 21.82 -30.99
CA ARG A 85 23.39 21.59 -29.86
C ARG A 85 24.00 21.95 -28.51
N ILE A 86 25.31 22.15 -28.42
CA ILE A 86 26.02 22.26 -27.14
C ILE A 86 25.46 23.40 -26.29
N LEU A 87 25.30 24.59 -26.87
CA LEU A 87 24.75 25.75 -26.14
C LEU A 87 23.31 25.51 -25.67
N GLY A 88 22.48 24.89 -26.51
CA GLY A 88 21.12 24.52 -26.12
C GLY A 88 21.10 23.49 -24.99
N VAL A 89 21.96 22.47 -25.04
CA VAL A 89 22.08 21.48 -23.96
C VAL A 89 22.55 22.15 -22.67
N LYS A 90 23.56 23.03 -22.73
CA LYS A 90 24.04 23.80 -21.58
C LYS A 90 22.91 24.59 -20.91
N PHE A 91 22.15 25.34 -21.69
CA PHE A 91 21.02 26.12 -21.19
C PHE A 91 19.93 25.25 -20.53
N ILE A 92 19.68 24.06 -21.06
CA ILE A 92 18.75 23.10 -20.46
C ILE A 92 19.30 22.57 -19.13
N LEU A 93 20.59 22.24 -19.05
CA LEU A 93 21.24 21.81 -17.81
C LEU A 93 21.17 22.92 -16.74
N GLU A 94 21.55 24.15 -17.08
CA GLU A 94 21.46 25.31 -16.19
C GLU A 94 20.03 25.49 -15.66
N ASN A 95 19.01 25.40 -16.51
CA ASN A 95 17.62 25.48 -16.06
C ASN A 95 17.20 24.30 -15.15
N MET A 96 17.75 23.11 -15.36
CA MET A 96 17.47 21.94 -14.53
C MET A 96 18.12 22.04 -13.15
N PHE A 97 19.36 22.56 -13.09
CA PHE A 97 20.22 22.52 -11.91
C PHE A 97 20.28 23.84 -11.10
N ASN A 98 20.10 25.02 -11.71
CA ASN A 98 20.15 26.33 -11.01
C ASN A 98 18.95 26.58 -10.08
N ARG A 99 17.84 25.89 -10.32
CA ARG A 99 16.71 25.86 -9.40
C ARG A 99 16.99 24.64 -8.53
N ASN A 100 17.01 24.75 -7.19
CA ASN A 100 17.17 23.65 -6.22
C ASN A 100 16.08 22.56 -6.39
N ASN A 101 16.05 21.94 -7.56
CA ASN A 101 15.06 21.00 -8.03
C ASN A 101 15.39 19.66 -7.41
N SER A 102 14.36 19.01 -6.86
CA SER A 102 14.53 17.61 -6.45
C SER A 102 15.04 16.75 -7.61
N ILE A 103 15.80 15.70 -7.30
CA ILE A 103 16.24 14.68 -8.26
C ILE A 103 15.07 14.13 -9.11
N THR A 104 13.88 14.04 -8.51
CA THR A 104 12.66 13.63 -9.22
C THR A 104 12.25 14.60 -10.33
N ALA A 105 12.36 15.90 -10.08
CA ALA A 105 12.08 16.93 -11.09
C ALA A 105 13.12 16.88 -12.22
N ILE A 106 14.41 16.75 -11.89
CA ILE A 106 15.50 16.58 -12.86
C ILE A 106 15.22 15.37 -13.77
N LYS A 107 14.90 14.21 -13.19
CA LYS A 107 14.54 12.98 -13.92
C LYS A 107 13.34 13.18 -14.87
N SER A 108 12.32 13.91 -14.42
CA SER A 108 11.13 14.21 -15.22
C SER A 108 11.49 15.05 -16.45
N THR A 109 12.28 16.11 -16.26
CA THR A 109 12.73 16.98 -17.35
C THR A 109 13.67 16.24 -18.31
N PHE A 110 14.60 15.43 -17.79
CA PHE A 110 15.47 14.57 -18.59
C PHE A 110 14.66 13.67 -19.54
N LYS A 111 13.63 12.96 -19.03
CA LYS A 111 12.77 12.10 -19.86
C LYS A 111 12.03 12.85 -20.96
N LYS A 112 11.48 14.04 -20.64
CA LYS A 112 10.79 14.90 -21.62
C LYS A 112 11.75 15.36 -22.71
N PHE A 113 12.90 15.90 -22.33
CA PHE A 113 13.88 16.40 -23.28
C PHE A 113 14.50 15.29 -24.13
N ASN A 114 14.72 14.11 -23.54
CA ASN A 114 15.15 12.93 -24.31
C ASN A 114 14.14 12.55 -25.40
N THR A 115 12.84 12.68 -25.13
CA THR A 115 11.77 12.46 -26.12
C THR A 115 11.79 13.51 -27.23
N ILE A 116 12.07 14.78 -26.89
CA ILE A 116 12.25 15.86 -27.87
C ILE A 116 13.44 15.56 -28.78
N ILE A 117 14.62 15.26 -28.21
CA ILE A 117 15.82 14.95 -29.01
C ILE A 117 15.61 13.73 -29.90
N ASN A 118 14.95 12.68 -29.40
CA ASN A 118 14.62 11.51 -30.24
C ASN A 118 13.75 11.88 -31.45
N TYR A 119 12.81 12.83 -31.27
CA TYR A 119 12.02 13.33 -32.39
C TYR A 119 12.87 14.13 -33.38
N ILE A 120 13.75 15.01 -32.89
CA ILE A 120 14.67 15.78 -33.75
C ILE A 120 15.57 14.83 -34.54
N ASN A 121 16.22 13.88 -33.87
CA ASN A 121 17.09 12.89 -34.48
C ASN A 121 16.40 12.02 -35.53
N LYS A 122 15.10 11.77 -35.38
CA LYS A 122 14.33 10.95 -36.34
C LYS A 122 13.90 11.75 -37.58
N ASN A 123 13.57 13.02 -37.43
CA ASN A 123 12.91 13.80 -38.49
C ASN A 123 13.78 14.92 -39.10
N PHE A 124 14.88 15.27 -38.43
CA PHE A 124 15.74 16.41 -38.74
C PHE A 124 17.22 16.06 -38.52
N THR A 125 17.62 14.87 -38.95
CA THR A 125 18.98 14.33 -38.75
C THR A 125 20.06 15.29 -39.27
N ASP A 126 19.83 15.89 -40.44
CA ASP A 126 20.82 16.69 -41.14
C ASP A 126 20.74 18.18 -40.78
N TYR A 127 19.69 18.59 -40.06
CA TYR A 127 19.48 19.99 -39.71
C TYR A 127 20.50 20.43 -38.65
N ASN A 128 20.80 21.73 -38.68
CA ASN A 128 21.65 22.47 -37.77
C ASN A 128 20.77 23.33 -36.85
N CYS A 129 20.80 23.05 -35.56
CA CYS A 129 19.99 23.74 -34.55
C CYS A 129 20.45 25.18 -34.29
N SER A 130 21.66 25.56 -34.69
CA SER A 130 22.16 26.95 -34.58
C SER A 130 21.76 27.81 -35.77
N ASN A 131 21.28 27.21 -36.88
CA ASN A 131 20.71 27.95 -37.99
C ASN A 131 19.26 28.34 -37.67
N THR A 132 18.98 29.64 -37.64
CA THR A 132 17.66 30.16 -37.25
C THR A 132 16.53 29.58 -38.11
N LYS A 133 16.64 29.57 -39.44
CA LYS A 133 15.56 29.08 -40.31
C LYS A 133 15.28 27.59 -40.10
N GLU A 134 16.32 26.79 -39.96
CA GLU A 134 16.19 25.34 -39.70
C GLU A 134 15.61 25.06 -38.31
N ALA A 135 16.05 25.81 -37.28
CA ALA A 135 15.50 25.74 -35.93
C ALA A 135 14.01 26.12 -35.90
N GLU A 136 13.60 27.16 -36.62
CA GLU A 136 12.20 27.57 -36.76
C GLU A 136 11.35 26.45 -37.38
N ILE A 137 11.86 25.79 -38.44
CA ILE A 137 11.20 24.64 -39.06
C ILE A 137 11.04 23.48 -38.06
N ILE A 138 12.09 23.16 -37.29
CA ILE A 138 12.04 22.12 -36.25
C ILE A 138 10.94 22.45 -35.24
N TYR A 139 10.91 23.68 -34.72
CA TYR A 139 9.94 24.11 -33.72
C TYR A 139 8.49 24.03 -34.23
N ILE A 140 8.24 24.54 -35.44
CA ILE A 140 6.91 24.51 -36.08
C ILE A 140 6.46 23.07 -36.30
N LYS A 141 7.30 22.22 -36.89
CA LYS A 141 6.93 20.82 -37.19
C LYS A 141 6.74 19.98 -35.93
N TYR A 142 7.57 20.16 -34.90
CA TYR A 142 7.36 19.47 -33.61
C TYR A 142 6.07 19.92 -32.93
N THR A 143 5.76 21.21 -32.94
CA THR A 143 4.52 21.73 -32.37
C THR A 143 3.31 21.15 -33.10
N LYS A 144 3.31 21.14 -34.44
CA LYS A 144 2.26 20.50 -35.25
C LYS A 144 2.11 19.01 -34.94
N TYR A 145 3.23 18.30 -34.76
CA TYR A 145 3.21 16.89 -34.34
C TYR A 145 2.52 16.70 -32.98
N GLN A 146 2.83 17.55 -31.99
CA GLN A 146 2.16 17.50 -30.69
C GLN A 146 0.66 17.81 -30.80
N MET A 147 0.28 18.82 -31.59
CA MET A 147 -1.13 19.17 -31.84
C MET A 147 -1.89 18.01 -32.49
N LYS A 148 -1.32 17.34 -33.49
CA LYS A 148 -1.92 16.15 -34.13
C LYS A 148 -2.12 15.00 -33.14
N ILE A 149 -1.19 14.79 -32.20
CA ILE A 149 -1.37 13.80 -31.13
C ILE A 149 -2.51 14.21 -30.18
N ILE A 150 -2.63 15.49 -29.87
CA ILE A 150 -3.70 16.01 -29.02
C ILE A 150 -5.06 15.77 -29.69
N GLU A 151 -5.18 16.10 -30.98
CA GLU A 151 -6.38 15.88 -31.79
C GLU A 151 -6.74 14.40 -31.88
N SER A 152 -5.79 13.52 -32.22
CA SER A 152 -6.06 12.08 -32.33
C SER A 152 -6.54 11.48 -31.01
N LYS A 153 -5.92 11.87 -29.89
CA LYS A 153 -6.36 11.42 -28.57
C LYS A 153 -7.70 12.03 -28.16
N LYS A 154 -7.98 13.27 -28.54
CA LYS A 154 -9.28 13.91 -28.31
C LYS A 154 -10.39 13.20 -29.09
N ASN A 155 -10.14 12.83 -30.34
CA ASN A 155 -11.09 12.06 -31.15
C ASN A 155 -11.35 10.67 -30.56
N ASN A 156 -10.33 10.00 -30.02
CA ASN A 156 -10.49 8.67 -29.44
C ASN A 156 -11.14 8.64 -28.05
N SER A 157 -10.97 9.69 -27.24
CA SER A 157 -11.34 9.66 -25.80
C SER A 157 -12.21 10.82 -25.34
N GLY A 158 -12.57 11.75 -26.24
CA GLY A 158 -13.33 12.98 -25.96
C GLY A 158 -12.57 14.04 -25.15
N LEU A 159 -11.59 13.65 -24.32
CA LEU A 159 -11.01 14.47 -23.26
C LEU A 159 -9.50 14.18 -23.10
N ILE A 160 -8.62 15.17 -23.35
CA ILE A 160 -7.17 15.12 -23.08
C ILE A 160 -6.62 16.29 -22.22
N THR A 161 -5.73 15.96 -21.27
CA THR A 161 -4.90 16.97 -20.56
C THR A 161 -3.71 17.39 -21.41
N THR A 162 -3.50 18.69 -21.61
CA THR A 162 -2.49 19.24 -22.56
C THR A 162 -1.25 19.82 -21.87
N GLU A 163 -1.20 19.84 -20.53
CA GLU A 163 -0.12 20.45 -19.73
C GLU A 163 1.29 19.90 -20.06
N SER A 164 1.41 18.58 -20.26
CA SER A 164 2.70 17.99 -20.68
C SER A 164 3.11 18.40 -22.10
N TYR A 165 2.16 18.62 -22.99
CA TYR A 165 2.42 19.00 -24.38
C TYR A 165 2.89 20.44 -24.48
N LYS A 166 2.23 21.34 -23.74
CA LYS A 166 2.67 22.72 -23.53
C LYS A 166 4.09 22.77 -22.95
N SER A 167 4.37 21.95 -21.93
CA SER A 167 5.70 21.86 -21.34
C SER A 167 6.76 21.40 -22.34
N ASN A 168 6.45 20.44 -23.22
CA ASN A 168 7.40 20.00 -24.25
C ASN A 168 7.67 21.09 -25.30
N GLN A 169 6.64 21.83 -25.71
CA GLN A 169 6.78 22.96 -26.62
C GLN A 169 7.70 24.04 -26.01
N ASP A 170 7.49 24.38 -24.74
CA ASP A 170 8.29 25.38 -24.02
C ASP A 170 9.76 24.96 -23.86
N ILE A 171 10.02 23.68 -23.54
CA ILE A 171 11.37 23.14 -23.44
C ILE A 171 12.09 23.21 -24.80
N LEU A 172 11.41 22.89 -25.91
CA LEU A 172 12.01 22.98 -27.23
C LEU A 172 12.33 24.43 -27.63
N ALA A 173 11.43 25.37 -27.35
CA ALA A 173 11.68 26.79 -27.61
C ALA A 173 12.94 27.29 -26.89
N LYS A 174 13.08 26.96 -25.60
CA LYS A 174 14.26 27.26 -24.77
C LYS A 174 15.54 26.71 -25.38
N PHE A 175 15.53 25.41 -25.69
CA PHE A 175 16.66 24.73 -26.31
C PHE A 175 17.10 25.42 -27.60
N LEU A 176 16.17 25.65 -28.53
CA LEU A 176 16.50 26.25 -29.83
C LEU A 176 16.91 27.72 -29.71
N SER A 177 16.27 28.50 -28.84
CA SER A 177 16.65 29.89 -28.58
C SER A 177 18.10 30.03 -28.12
N ALA A 178 18.57 29.07 -27.30
CA ALA A 178 19.96 29.02 -26.86
C ALA A 178 20.90 28.55 -27.98
N CYS A 179 20.50 27.57 -28.80
CA CYS A 179 21.31 27.15 -29.96
C CYS A 179 21.50 28.28 -30.98
N THR A 180 20.44 29.05 -31.27
CA THR A 180 20.46 30.14 -32.26
C THR A 180 20.88 31.49 -31.66
N GLN A 181 21.04 31.58 -30.34
CA GLN A 181 21.30 32.82 -29.59
C GLN A 181 20.27 33.92 -29.90
N THR A 182 19.00 33.54 -30.00
CA THR A 182 17.88 34.48 -30.24
C THR A 182 16.94 34.52 -29.05
N ASN A 183 16.07 35.53 -29.02
CA ASN A 183 15.06 35.62 -27.97
C ASN A 183 14.04 34.47 -28.10
N ILE A 184 13.71 33.80 -26.97
CA ILE A 184 12.69 32.74 -26.92
C ILE A 184 11.33 33.17 -27.50
N ASN A 185 11.00 34.46 -27.41
CA ASN A 185 9.77 35.02 -27.96
C ASN A 185 9.71 34.89 -29.48
N ASN A 186 10.85 34.82 -30.19
CA ASN A 186 10.87 34.52 -31.62
C ASN A 186 10.20 33.17 -31.88
N PHE A 187 10.57 32.12 -31.13
CA PHE A 187 9.94 30.81 -31.30
C PHE A 187 8.48 30.81 -30.87
N HIS A 188 8.15 31.47 -29.76
CA HIS A 188 6.77 31.51 -29.27
C HIS A 188 5.77 32.18 -30.22
N SER A 189 6.22 33.08 -31.11
CA SER A 189 5.36 33.77 -32.09
C SER A 189 5.12 32.97 -33.38
N LEU A 190 6.00 32.02 -33.74
CA LEU A 190 5.95 31.28 -35.01
C LEU A 190 4.72 30.38 -35.17
N ILE A 191 4.17 29.88 -34.06
CA ILE A 191 3.04 28.97 -34.06
C ILE A 191 2.28 29.04 -32.74
N ARG A 192 0.95 28.86 -32.81
CA ARG A 192 0.05 28.88 -31.65
C ARG A 192 0.60 28.04 -30.50
N ARG A 193 0.67 28.66 -29.32
CA ARG A 193 1.04 27.97 -28.08
C ARG A 193 -0.05 26.99 -27.67
N ILE A 194 0.37 25.82 -27.23
CA ILE A 194 -0.54 24.81 -26.69
C ILE A 194 -1.08 25.33 -25.35
N GLU A 195 -2.40 25.49 -25.28
CA GLU A 195 -3.08 25.92 -24.07
C GLU A 195 -2.97 24.86 -22.97
N SER A 196 -2.98 25.32 -21.71
CA SER A 196 -2.95 24.42 -20.56
C SER A 196 -4.37 24.04 -20.16
N ILE A 197 -4.85 22.94 -20.73
CA ILE A 197 -6.15 22.36 -20.40
C ILE A 197 -5.90 21.21 -19.44
N ARG A 198 -6.44 21.37 -18.23
CA ARG A 198 -6.46 20.31 -17.22
C ARG A 198 -7.86 19.78 -17.09
N ILE A 199 -8.04 18.53 -17.49
CA ILE A 199 -9.37 17.92 -17.43
C ILE A 199 -9.66 17.50 -16.00
N VAL A 200 -10.72 18.09 -15.46
CA VAL A 200 -11.41 17.60 -14.29
C VAL A 200 -12.51 16.69 -14.83
N ARG A 201 -12.27 15.37 -14.87
CA ARG A 201 -13.34 14.44 -15.27
C ARG A 201 -14.47 14.56 -14.23
N PRO A 202 -15.73 14.85 -14.61
CA PRO A 202 -16.87 14.60 -13.76
C PRO A 202 -16.90 13.10 -13.55
N ILE A 203 -16.80 12.67 -12.31
CA ILE A 203 -16.73 11.26 -11.96
C ILE A 203 -18.15 10.84 -11.61
N HIS A 204 -18.72 9.84 -12.30
CA HIS A 204 -19.96 9.20 -11.84
C HIS A 204 -19.71 8.61 -10.44
N LYS A 205 -20.39 9.18 -9.44
CA LYS A 205 -19.94 9.18 -8.04
C LYS A 205 -20.25 7.88 -7.29
N ILE A 206 -21.19 7.08 -7.76
CA ILE A 206 -21.77 5.93 -7.05
C ILE A 206 -21.02 4.63 -7.39
N GLU A 207 -20.84 4.28 -8.67
CA GLU A 207 -20.17 3.03 -9.09
C GLU A 207 -18.70 2.89 -8.62
N ILE A 208 -17.99 4.01 -8.41
CA ILE A 208 -16.58 3.99 -7.97
C ILE A 208 -16.46 3.75 -6.46
N ALA A 209 -17.44 4.14 -5.66
CA ALA A 209 -17.40 3.94 -4.21
C ALA A 209 -17.49 2.44 -3.87
N ASP A 210 -18.43 1.73 -4.49
CA ASP A 210 -18.55 0.28 -4.37
C ASP A 210 -17.31 -0.44 -4.92
N SER A 211 -16.74 0.07 -6.02
CA SER A 211 -15.50 -0.47 -6.59
C SER A 211 -14.28 -0.29 -5.67
N ILE A 212 -14.09 0.89 -5.06
CA ILE A 212 -12.93 1.15 -4.18
C ILE A 212 -13.06 0.39 -2.86
N ASN A 213 -14.27 0.28 -2.31
CA ASN A 213 -14.52 -0.46 -1.07
C ASN A 213 -14.28 -1.96 -1.26
N ASN A 214 -14.79 -2.54 -2.35
CA ASN A 214 -14.49 -3.94 -2.70
C ASN A 214 -12.99 -4.17 -2.92
N LYS A 215 -12.29 -3.23 -3.56
CA LYS A 215 -10.82 -3.30 -3.71
C LYS A 215 -10.07 -3.23 -2.37
N ALA A 216 -10.54 -2.46 -1.40
CA ALA A 216 -9.98 -2.45 -0.05
C ALA A 216 -10.21 -3.80 0.68
N LYS A 217 -11.38 -4.41 0.51
CA LYS A 217 -11.69 -5.74 1.07
C LYS A 217 -10.83 -6.84 0.46
N ILE A 218 -10.64 -6.84 -0.88
CA ILE A 218 -9.73 -7.77 -1.56
C ILE A 218 -8.31 -7.64 -1.01
N LEU A 219 -7.82 -6.40 -0.80
CA LEU A 219 -6.52 -6.16 -0.18
C LEU A 219 -6.44 -6.68 1.26
N LEU A 220 -7.51 -6.51 2.05
CA LEU A 220 -7.58 -6.97 3.43
C LEU A 220 -7.58 -8.50 3.51
N GLU A 221 -8.40 -9.17 2.70
CA GLU A 221 -8.49 -10.63 2.65
C GLU A 221 -7.15 -11.25 2.19
N THR A 222 -6.54 -10.65 1.17
CA THR A 222 -5.23 -11.02 0.67
C THR A 222 -4.15 -10.83 1.72
N PHE A 223 -4.15 -9.69 2.43
CA PHE A 223 -3.22 -9.41 3.52
C PHE A 223 -3.37 -10.44 4.64
N ASN A 224 -4.60 -10.70 5.09
CA ASN A 224 -4.89 -11.63 6.18
C ASN A 224 -4.44 -13.04 5.83
N THR A 225 -4.82 -13.54 4.66
CA THR A 225 -4.45 -14.87 4.19
C THR A 225 -2.93 -15.05 4.12
N ILE A 226 -2.22 -14.13 3.48
CA ILE A 226 -0.76 -14.25 3.31
C ILE A 226 -0.02 -14.07 4.64
N SER A 227 -0.43 -13.10 5.46
CA SER A 227 0.22 -12.86 6.76
C SER A 227 0.01 -14.05 7.70
N ASP A 228 -1.19 -14.63 7.77
CA ASP A 228 -1.45 -15.83 8.57
C ASP A 228 -0.65 -17.03 8.09
N HIS A 229 -0.48 -17.19 6.77
CA HIS A 229 0.32 -18.27 6.22
C HIS A 229 1.79 -18.16 6.66
N ILE A 230 2.35 -16.95 6.69
CA ILE A 230 3.74 -16.70 7.06
C ILE A 230 3.95 -16.70 8.58
N ILE A 231 3.06 -16.09 9.36
CA ILE A 231 3.17 -16.04 10.82
C ILE A 231 3.14 -17.47 11.40
N ASN A 232 2.24 -18.31 10.89
CA ASN A 232 2.02 -19.67 11.40
C ASN A 232 2.83 -20.75 10.67
N ASP A 233 3.86 -20.36 9.89
CA ASP A 233 4.74 -21.29 9.15
C ASP A 233 4.01 -22.36 8.33
N LYS A 234 2.86 -22.01 7.74
CA LYS A 234 2.06 -22.97 6.97
C LYS A 234 2.81 -23.42 5.71
N PRO A 235 2.68 -24.69 5.30
CA PRO A 235 3.22 -25.16 4.03
C PRO A 235 2.43 -24.56 2.87
N LEU A 236 3.10 -24.29 1.75
CA LEU A 236 2.47 -24.00 0.47
C LEU A 236 1.60 -25.19 0.03
N PRO A 237 0.50 -24.94 -0.68
CA PRO A 237 0.09 -23.68 -1.27
C PRO A 237 -0.59 -22.73 -0.29
N CYS A 238 -0.39 -21.43 -0.49
CA CYS A 238 -1.21 -20.39 0.14
C CYS A 238 -2.40 -20.09 -0.75
N ILE A 239 -3.62 -20.26 -0.24
CA ILE A 239 -4.86 -20.17 -1.02
C ILE A 239 -5.62 -18.94 -0.59
N ILE A 240 -5.82 -18.00 -1.52
CA ILE A 240 -6.60 -16.79 -1.31
C ILE A 240 -7.97 -17.00 -1.97
N ASP A 241 -9.01 -17.07 -1.16
CA ASP A 241 -10.38 -17.23 -1.64
C ASP A 241 -11.05 -15.86 -1.79
N LEU A 242 -11.27 -15.47 -3.05
CA LEU A 242 -11.95 -14.22 -3.40
C LEU A 242 -13.31 -14.45 -4.06
N THR A 243 -13.85 -15.67 -3.95
CA THR A 243 -15.20 -15.99 -4.45
C THR A 243 -16.30 -15.10 -3.85
N PRO A 244 -16.23 -14.64 -2.57
CA PRO A 244 -17.21 -13.68 -2.04
C PRO A 244 -17.21 -12.31 -2.75
N TYR A 245 -16.19 -12.03 -3.57
CA TYR A 245 -16.05 -10.79 -4.34
C TYR A 245 -16.20 -11.01 -5.85
N ASN A 246 -16.81 -12.12 -6.27
CA ASN A 246 -16.94 -12.54 -7.68
C ASN A 246 -15.59 -12.66 -8.41
N LEU A 247 -14.54 -13.06 -7.68
CA LEU A 247 -13.21 -13.33 -8.24
C LEU A 247 -12.82 -14.80 -8.04
N ASN A 248 -11.84 -15.25 -8.83
CA ASN A 248 -11.35 -16.62 -8.76
C ASN A 248 -10.51 -16.86 -7.50
N ILE A 249 -10.49 -18.12 -7.04
CA ILE A 249 -9.54 -18.58 -6.03
C ILE A 249 -8.13 -18.50 -6.60
N ILE A 250 -7.20 -17.94 -5.83
CA ILE A 250 -5.80 -17.79 -6.19
C ILE A 250 -4.96 -18.78 -5.39
N TYR A 251 -4.21 -19.64 -6.09
CA TYR A 251 -3.30 -20.62 -5.50
C TYR A 251 -1.86 -20.15 -5.64
N ILE A 252 -1.24 -19.72 -4.54
CA ILE A 252 0.20 -19.39 -4.50
C ILE A 252 0.95 -20.68 -4.12
N ASP A 253 1.49 -21.36 -5.12
CA ASP A 253 2.20 -22.64 -4.97
C ASP A 253 3.68 -22.52 -5.39
N VAL A 254 3.95 -22.48 -6.68
CA VAL A 254 5.27 -22.38 -7.29
C VAL A 254 5.41 -20.98 -7.88
N GLY A 255 5.79 -20.04 -7.02
CA GLY A 255 5.89 -18.60 -7.30
C GLY A 255 4.63 -17.83 -6.88
N LEU A 256 4.76 -16.50 -6.75
CA LEU A 256 3.65 -15.63 -6.35
C LEU A 256 2.51 -15.63 -7.37
N ILE A 257 2.84 -15.67 -8.66
CA ILE A 257 1.85 -15.76 -9.75
C ILE A 257 1.84 -17.20 -10.26
N ASN A 258 0.71 -17.87 -10.10
CA ASN A 258 0.51 -19.21 -10.65
C ASN A 258 0.32 -19.13 -12.17
N LYS A 259 1.22 -19.78 -12.91
CA LYS A 259 1.18 -19.83 -14.38
C LYS A 259 0.42 -21.05 -14.92
N SER A 260 -0.08 -21.91 -14.04
CA SER A 260 -0.92 -23.04 -14.44
C SER A 260 -2.24 -22.54 -15.03
N ASN A 261 -2.75 -23.24 -16.05
CA ASN A 261 -4.06 -22.93 -16.61
C ASN A 261 -5.18 -23.37 -15.65
N GLU A 262 -6.37 -22.78 -15.81
CA GLU A 262 -7.52 -23.00 -14.93
C GLU A 262 -8.01 -24.47 -14.94
N LEU A 263 -7.97 -25.13 -16.11
CA LEU A 263 -8.35 -26.54 -16.25
C LEU A 263 -7.45 -27.47 -15.44
N PHE A 264 -6.14 -27.25 -15.46
CA PHE A 264 -5.21 -28.03 -14.65
C PHE A 264 -5.43 -27.80 -13.16
N LEU A 265 -5.70 -26.55 -12.76
CA LEU A 265 -5.97 -26.22 -11.36
C LEU A 265 -7.27 -26.86 -10.86
N SER A 266 -8.32 -26.95 -11.69
CA SER A 266 -9.58 -27.63 -11.32
C SER A 266 -9.43 -29.14 -11.15
N PHE A 267 -8.44 -29.75 -11.83
CA PHE A 267 -8.04 -31.12 -11.57
C PHE A 267 -7.17 -31.22 -10.31
N LEU A 268 -6.20 -30.33 -10.12
CA LEU A 268 -5.23 -30.42 -9.03
C LEU A 268 -5.83 -30.16 -7.65
N TYR A 269 -6.85 -29.29 -7.58
CA TYR A 269 -7.48 -28.88 -6.33
C TYR A 269 -8.94 -29.36 -6.24
N ASN A 270 -9.37 -29.68 -5.03
CA ASN A 270 -10.77 -29.91 -4.69
C ASN A 270 -11.05 -29.33 -3.32
N ASN A 271 -12.11 -28.55 -3.15
CA ASN A 271 -12.43 -27.88 -1.87
C ASN A 271 -11.25 -27.15 -1.22
N LYS A 272 -10.40 -26.48 -2.03
CA LYS A 272 -9.19 -25.77 -1.58
C LYS A 272 -8.10 -26.70 -1.00
N GLU A 273 -8.11 -27.97 -1.34
CA GLU A 273 -7.08 -28.94 -0.96
C GLU A 273 -6.46 -29.61 -2.18
N LEU A 274 -5.20 -30.01 -2.05
CA LEU A 274 -4.49 -30.82 -3.04
C LEU A 274 -5.08 -32.23 -3.06
N ILE A 275 -5.43 -32.72 -4.25
CA ILE A 275 -5.93 -34.09 -4.36
C ILE A 275 -4.83 -35.11 -4.62
N SER A 276 -5.08 -36.35 -4.18
CA SER A 276 -4.21 -37.50 -4.44
C SER A 276 -4.08 -37.79 -5.94
N LEU A 277 -2.98 -38.46 -6.32
CA LEU A 277 -2.75 -38.90 -7.71
C LEU A 277 -3.91 -39.76 -8.22
N GLU A 278 -4.49 -40.60 -7.37
CA GLU A 278 -5.63 -41.46 -7.73
C GLU A 278 -6.85 -40.61 -8.12
N ASN A 279 -7.23 -39.65 -7.27
CA ASN A 279 -8.38 -38.77 -7.53
C ASN A 279 -8.11 -37.83 -8.71
N PHE A 280 -6.86 -37.39 -8.88
CA PHE A 280 -6.42 -36.65 -10.06
C PHE A 280 -6.60 -37.48 -11.33
N ASN A 281 -6.16 -38.74 -11.31
CA ASN A 281 -6.34 -39.67 -12.42
C ASN A 281 -7.82 -39.92 -12.76
N LYS A 282 -8.69 -40.03 -11.75
CA LYS A 282 -10.14 -40.13 -11.96
C LYS A 282 -10.70 -38.92 -12.70
N LYS A 283 -10.39 -37.69 -12.23
CA LYS A 283 -10.85 -36.44 -12.88
C LYS A 283 -10.39 -36.31 -14.33
N ILE A 284 -9.12 -36.61 -14.62
CA ILE A 284 -8.62 -36.53 -16.01
C ILE A 284 -9.21 -37.62 -16.91
N ASN A 285 -9.43 -38.83 -16.38
CA ASN A 285 -10.01 -39.92 -17.18
C ASN A 285 -11.45 -39.58 -17.56
N GLU A 286 -12.21 -39.02 -16.63
CA GLU A 286 -13.59 -38.55 -16.87
C GLU A 286 -13.63 -37.42 -17.89
N TYR A 287 -12.79 -36.39 -17.73
CA TYR A 287 -12.78 -35.23 -18.65
C TYR A 287 -12.38 -35.60 -20.09
N TYR A 288 -11.44 -36.53 -20.25
CA TYR A 288 -10.94 -36.97 -21.56
C TYR A 288 -11.57 -38.28 -22.05
N LYS A 289 -12.75 -38.68 -21.54
CA LYS A 289 -13.40 -39.94 -21.91
C LYS A 289 -13.85 -39.98 -23.37
N ASP A 290 -14.33 -38.84 -23.88
CA ASP A 290 -14.91 -38.72 -25.23
C ASP A 290 -13.88 -38.22 -26.27
N TYR A 291 -12.62 -38.07 -25.89
CA TYR A 291 -11.57 -37.58 -26.80
C TYR A 291 -11.06 -38.73 -27.69
N PRO A 292 -10.89 -38.50 -29.01
CA PRO A 292 -10.42 -39.54 -29.93
C PRO A 292 -8.99 -39.98 -29.60
N SER A 293 -8.72 -41.27 -29.80
CA SER A 293 -7.36 -41.82 -29.75
C SER A 293 -6.58 -41.43 -31.01
N PRO A 294 -5.29 -41.08 -30.95
CA PRO A 294 -4.40 -41.09 -29.77
C PRO A 294 -4.41 -39.78 -28.96
N GLN A 295 -5.12 -38.76 -29.41
CA GLN A 295 -5.05 -37.40 -28.88
C GLN A 295 -5.42 -37.31 -27.39
N GLY A 296 -6.50 -37.98 -26.97
CA GLY A 296 -6.90 -38.03 -25.56
C GLY A 296 -5.85 -38.68 -24.64
N SER A 297 -5.16 -39.71 -25.13
CA SER A 297 -4.09 -40.40 -24.38
C SER A 297 -2.84 -39.52 -24.22
N ILE A 298 -2.47 -38.79 -25.26
CA ILE A 298 -1.34 -37.85 -25.24
C ILE A 298 -1.60 -36.72 -24.24
N GLU A 299 -2.78 -36.10 -24.26
CA GLU A 299 -3.12 -35.02 -23.32
C GLU A 299 -3.17 -35.50 -21.86
N LYS A 300 -3.73 -36.69 -21.60
CA LYS A 300 -3.69 -37.32 -20.27
C LYS A 300 -2.25 -37.52 -19.78
N GLY A 301 -1.35 -38.01 -20.64
CA GLY A 301 0.07 -38.16 -20.33
C GLY A 301 0.74 -36.83 -19.98
N ARG A 302 0.50 -35.79 -20.81
CA ARG A 302 1.02 -34.43 -20.59
C ARG A 302 0.57 -33.83 -19.26
N ILE A 303 -0.72 -33.98 -18.92
CA ILE A 303 -1.29 -33.45 -17.68
C ILE A 303 -0.77 -34.20 -16.45
N ARG A 304 -0.58 -35.53 -16.52
CA ARG A 304 0.09 -36.31 -15.46
C ARG A 304 1.52 -35.85 -15.23
N ALA A 305 2.28 -35.61 -16.29
CA ALA A 305 3.65 -35.09 -16.17
C ALA A 305 3.67 -33.72 -15.47
N LEU A 306 2.70 -32.84 -15.77
CA LEU A 306 2.53 -31.57 -15.08
C LEU A 306 2.18 -31.75 -13.60
N TYR A 307 1.34 -32.72 -13.24
CA TYR A 307 1.02 -33.05 -11.84
C TYR A 307 2.29 -33.41 -11.07
N TYR A 308 3.06 -34.40 -11.54
CA TYR A 308 4.28 -34.83 -10.85
C TYR A 308 5.29 -33.69 -10.70
N LYS A 309 5.50 -32.91 -11.77
CA LYS A 309 6.38 -31.74 -11.73
C LYS A 309 5.90 -30.71 -10.70
N LYS A 310 4.60 -30.43 -10.64
CA LYS A 310 4.01 -29.45 -9.72
C LYS A 310 4.14 -29.91 -8.27
N ILE A 311 3.79 -31.16 -7.96
CA ILE A 311 3.89 -31.75 -6.62
C ILE A 311 5.34 -31.82 -6.16
N SER A 312 6.26 -32.28 -7.02
CA SER A 312 7.69 -32.32 -6.70
C SER A 312 8.24 -30.93 -6.37
N ASN A 313 7.95 -29.92 -7.21
CA ASN A 313 8.36 -28.55 -6.95
C ASN A 313 7.77 -27.98 -5.66
N LEU A 314 6.49 -28.25 -5.39
CA LEU A 314 5.81 -27.80 -4.18
C LEU A 314 6.45 -28.43 -2.92
N ASN A 315 6.68 -29.75 -2.94
CA ASN A 315 7.33 -30.45 -1.85
C ASN A 315 8.74 -29.90 -1.61
N ASN A 316 9.52 -29.70 -2.67
CA ASN A 316 10.85 -29.09 -2.56
C ASN A 316 10.78 -27.69 -1.93
N LEU A 317 9.85 -26.84 -2.36
CA LEU A 317 9.67 -25.49 -1.79
C LEU A 317 9.25 -25.50 -0.32
N ASN A 318 8.49 -26.51 0.11
CA ASN A 318 8.05 -26.67 1.49
C ASN A 318 9.15 -27.18 2.43
N LEU A 319 10.18 -27.83 1.89
CA LEU A 319 11.38 -28.22 2.63
C LEU A 319 12.36 -27.05 2.85
N LEU A 320 12.24 -25.98 2.05
CA LEU A 320 13.13 -24.82 2.15
C LEU A 320 12.79 -23.94 3.36
N ASP A 321 13.85 -23.44 4.00
CA ASP A 321 13.75 -22.33 4.92
C ASP A 321 13.14 -21.10 4.25
N PHE A 322 12.48 -20.24 5.05
CA PHE A 322 11.84 -19.01 4.54
C PHE A 322 12.79 -18.16 3.67
N LYS A 323 14.06 -18.05 4.08
CA LYS A 323 15.09 -17.23 3.41
C LYS A 323 15.56 -17.80 2.07
N GLU A 324 15.23 -19.06 1.81
CA GLU A 324 15.62 -19.81 0.61
C GLU A 324 14.42 -20.02 -0.32
N CYS A 325 13.20 -19.99 0.24
CA CYS A 325 11.96 -20.08 -0.50
C CYS A 325 11.58 -18.72 -1.12
N GLU A 326 11.99 -18.47 -2.38
CA GLU A 326 11.67 -17.24 -3.12
C GLU A 326 10.17 -16.92 -3.12
N THR A 327 9.31 -17.94 -3.26
CA THR A 327 7.84 -17.79 -3.21
C THR A 327 7.39 -17.11 -1.92
N LYS A 328 7.86 -17.59 -0.75
CA LYS A 328 7.51 -17.02 0.57
C LYS A 328 8.05 -15.59 0.74
N ILE A 329 9.23 -15.29 0.21
CA ILE A 329 9.79 -13.93 0.20
C ILE A 329 8.94 -12.98 -0.65
N LEU A 330 8.53 -13.42 -1.85
CA LEU A 330 7.67 -12.65 -2.74
C LEU A 330 6.28 -12.40 -2.12
N MET A 331 5.71 -13.41 -1.46
CA MET A 331 4.49 -13.27 -0.66
C MET A 331 4.64 -12.21 0.43
N ALA A 332 5.73 -12.26 1.21
CA ALA A 332 5.99 -11.27 2.24
C ALA A 332 6.13 -9.84 1.68
N ASN A 333 6.86 -9.68 0.58
CA ASN A 333 6.99 -8.38 -0.10
C ASN A 333 5.65 -7.86 -0.64
N PHE A 334 4.81 -8.74 -1.18
CA PHE A 334 3.47 -8.38 -1.63
C PHE A 334 2.56 -7.99 -0.45
N CYS A 335 2.63 -8.73 0.65
CA CYS A 335 1.92 -8.48 1.90
C CYS A 335 2.30 -7.12 2.52
N MET A 336 3.59 -6.76 2.53
CA MET A 336 4.07 -5.44 2.98
C MET A 336 3.40 -4.28 2.23
N VAL A 337 3.34 -4.36 0.88
CA VAL A 337 2.72 -3.30 0.07
C VAL A 337 1.19 -3.33 0.18
N ALA A 338 0.57 -4.50 0.30
CA ALA A 338 -0.86 -4.64 0.53
C ALA A 338 -1.28 -3.93 1.84
N PHE A 339 -0.55 -4.17 2.93
CA PHE A 339 -0.80 -3.47 4.19
C PHE A 339 -0.51 -1.96 4.08
N ALA A 340 0.55 -1.54 3.38
CA ALA A 340 0.83 -0.13 3.15
C ALA A 340 -0.34 0.58 2.44
N LYS A 341 -0.96 -0.09 1.45
CA LYS A 341 -2.17 0.42 0.78
C LYS A 341 -3.37 0.49 1.72
N LEU A 342 -3.59 -0.51 2.57
CA LEU A 342 -4.65 -0.50 3.58
C LEU A 342 -4.46 0.64 4.59
N LEU A 343 -3.23 0.89 5.02
CA LEU A 343 -2.91 2.02 5.89
C LEU A 343 -3.20 3.37 5.20
N ILE A 344 -2.88 3.50 3.90
CA ILE A 344 -3.23 4.69 3.11
C ILE A 344 -4.75 4.83 2.98
N SER A 345 -5.49 3.74 2.80
CA SER A 345 -6.96 3.79 2.65
C SER A 345 -7.69 4.17 3.93
N THR A 346 -7.10 3.96 5.11
CA THR A 346 -7.72 4.32 6.39
C THR A 346 -7.22 5.67 6.92
N SER A 347 -5.93 5.95 6.80
CA SER A 347 -5.33 7.19 7.32
C SER A 347 -5.37 8.36 6.34
N GLY A 348 -5.53 8.08 5.05
CA GLY A 348 -5.37 9.07 4.00
C GLY A 348 -3.94 9.57 3.85
N ALA A 349 -2.94 8.91 4.44
CA ALA A 349 -1.54 9.33 4.38
C ALA A 349 -1.03 9.45 2.93
N ASN A 350 -0.06 10.35 2.73
CA ASN A 350 0.61 10.42 1.43
C ASN A 350 1.60 9.26 1.33
N GLU A 351 1.69 8.63 0.16
CA GLU A 351 2.61 7.52 -0.09
C GLU A 351 4.05 7.83 0.36
N SER A 352 4.55 9.05 0.09
CA SER A 352 5.90 9.46 0.49
C SER A 352 6.15 9.50 1.99
N VAL A 353 5.10 9.66 2.80
CA VAL A 353 5.21 9.69 4.26
C VAL A 353 5.30 8.27 4.83
N ILE A 354 4.77 7.27 4.11
CA ILE A 354 4.76 5.86 4.52
C ILE A 354 6.17 5.24 4.50
N TYR A 355 7.05 5.70 3.59
CA TYR A 355 8.35 5.06 3.33
C TYR A 355 9.29 5.02 4.54
N ASP A 356 9.25 6.06 5.37
CA ASP A 356 10.17 6.25 6.50
C ASP A 356 9.49 6.04 7.86
N LEU A 357 8.25 5.52 7.89
CA LEU A 357 7.57 5.21 9.15
C LEU A 357 8.33 4.13 9.92
N LYS A 358 8.42 4.31 11.23
CA LYS A 358 9.04 3.34 12.14
C LYS A 358 7.96 2.53 12.86
N ILE A 359 8.32 1.34 13.32
CA ILE A 359 7.40 0.48 14.10
C ILE A 359 6.97 1.19 15.39
N ASN A 360 7.91 1.87 16.06
CA ASN A 360 7.70 2.56 17.32
C ASN A 360 7.15 4.00 17.17
N SER A 361 6.87 4.49 15.96
CA SER A 361 6.34 5.84 15.78
C SER A 361 4.85 5.98 16.12
N PHE A 362 4.14 4.86 16.33
CA PHE A 362 2.70 4.85 16.60
C PHE A 362 2.42 4.90 18.10
N GLN A 363 1.79 5.98 18.54
CA GLN A 363 1.26 6.19 19.89
C GLN A 363 -0.26 6.01 19.89
N THR A 364 -0.81 5.58 21.03
CA THR A 364 -2.26 5.51 21.23
C THR A 364 -2.80 6.92 21.44
N ILE A 365 -3.92 7.26 20.79
CA ILE A 365 -4.63 8.53 21.04
C ILE A 365 -5.43 8.33 22.32
N SER A 366 -5.24 9.21 23.33
CA SER A 366 -5.99 9.20 24.59
C SER A 366 -7.51 9.10 24.32
N ASN A 367 -8.19 8.19 25.03
CA ASN A 367 -9.61 7.83 24.92
C ASN A 367 -10.01 7.05 23.65
N GLU A 368 -9.27 5.99 23.29
CA GLU A 368 -9.72 4.89 22.41
C GLU A 368 -10.12 5.24 20.96
N LYS A 369 -9.71 6.38 20.42
CA LYS A 369 -10.04 6.74 19.03
C LYS A 369 -9.06 6.20 17.97
N GLY A 370 -8.10 5.35 18.36
CA GLY A 370 -7.18 4.65 17.45
C GLY A 370 -5.69 4.94 17.69
N LYS A 371 -4.83 4.78 16.66
CA LYS A 371 -3.38 5.10 16.77
C LYS A 371 -3.00 6.30 15.92
N ARG A 372 -2.00 7.05 16.39
CA ARG A 372 -1.38 8.22 15.75
C ARG A 372 0.11 7.99 15.60
N ALA A 373 0.69 8.32 14.46
CA ALA A 373 2.13 8.42 14.26
C ALA A 373 2.50 9.75 13.63
N ILE A 374 3.72 10.20 13.89
CA ILE A 374 4.31 11.33 13.16
C ILE A 374 5.23 10.76 12.09
N GLY A 375 4.94 11.07 10.82
CA GLY A 375 5.79 10.74 9.68
C GLY A 375 6.40 12.01 9.07
N ILE A 376 7.44 11.86 8.26
CA ILE A 376 8.16 13.00 7.66
C ILE A 376 7.85 13.09 6.16
N LYS A 377 7.56 14.29 5.66
CA LYS A 377 7.34 14.57 4.23
C LYS A 377 8.56 15.26 3.62
N ASN A 378 9.53 14.47 3.17
CA ASN A 378 10.81 14.96 2.62
C ASN A 378 10.67 15.94 1.44
N ARG A 379 9.61 15.81 0.62
CA ARG A 379 9.37 16.67 -0.56
C ARG A 379 8.84 18.09 -0.27
N ALA A 380 8.68 18.47 0.99
CA ALA A 380 8.18 19.77 1.43
C ALA A 380 9.02 20.33 2.59
N GLY A 381 10.35 20.23 2.49
CA GLY A 381 11.27 20.75 3.51
C GLY A 381 11.26 19.96 4.82
N GLY A 382 10.94 18.66 4.79
CA GLY A 382 10.94 17.81 5.99
C GLY A 382 9.73 17.99 6.92
N LYS A 383 8.64 18.59 6.46
CA LYS A 383 7.44 18.81 7.28
C LYS A 383 6.93 17.51 7.92
N GLU A 384 6.75 17.54 9.24
CA GLU A 384 6.09 16.49 10.00
C GLU A 384 4.60 16.41 9.62
N VAL A 385 4.13 15.18 9.42
CA VAL A 385 2.79 14.83 9.00
C VAL A 385 2.26 13.76 9.93
N THR A 386 1.20 14.11 10.65
CA THR A 386 0.49 13.18 11.51
C THR A 386 -0.31 12.18 10.66
N ILE A 387 -0.12 10.89 10.93
CA ILE A 387 -0.88 9.77 10.37
C ILE A 387 -1.74 9.20 11.49
N GLU A 388 -3.02 9.01 11.25
CA GLU A 388 -3.93 8.48 12.25
C GLU A 388 -4.93 7.52 11.62
N PHE A 389 -5.30 6.46 12.34
CA PHE A 389 -6.39 5.56 11.95
C PHE A 389 -7.25 5.21 13.17
N GLY A 390 -8.53 4.91 12.93
CA GLY A 390 -9.51 4.60 13.97
C GLY A 390 -9.36 3.21 14.61
N ILE A 391 -10.02 2.99 15.76
CA ILE A 391 -9.91 1.76 16.57
C ILE A 391 -10.19 0.46 15.80
N ARG A 392 -11.10 0.50 14.82
CA ARG A 392 -11.46 -0.68 14.01
C ARG A 392 -10.28 -1.22 13.20
N PHE A 393 -9.36 -0.36 12.75
CA PHE A 393 -8.16 -0.79 12.01
C PHE A 393 -7.02 -1.26 12.95
N LYS A 394 -7.16 -1.09 14.27
CA LYS A 394 -6.13 -1.46 15.26
C LYS A 394 -5.77 -2.94 15.18
N GLN A 395 -6.77 -3.83 15.02
CA GLN A 395 -6.55 -5.27 14.93
C GLN A 395 -5.69 -5.66 13.70
N VAL A 396 -5.97 -5.08 12.52
CA VAL A 396 -5.16 -5.32 11.31
C VAL A 396 -3.75 -4.79 11.49
N PHE A 397 -3.62 -3.62 12.10
CA PHE A 397 -2.32 -3.03 12.39
C PHE A 397 -1.52 -3.94 13.34
N GLU A 398 -2.12 -4.44 14.41
CA GLU A 398 -1.46 -5.36 15.34
C GLU A 398 -1.06 -6.68 14.68
N LYS A 399 -1.90 -7.21 13.80
CA LYS A 399 -1.55 -8.36 12.97
C LYS A 399 -0.35 -8.07 12.05
N PHE A 400 -0.29 -6.88 11.46
CA PHE A 400 0.87 -6.46 10.68
C PHE A 400 2.13 -6.32 11.55
N ILE A 401 2.01 -5.83 12.78
CA ILE A 401 3.14 -5.79 13.73
C ILE A 401 3.64 -7.20 14.02
N LYS A 402 2.76 -8.17 14.32
CA LYS A 402 3.14 -9.59 14.49
C LYS A 402 3.84 -10.15 13.26
N PHE A 403 3.32 -9.86 12.07
CA PHE A 403 3.96 -10.22 10.81
C PHE A 403 5.37 -9.60 10.69
N ARG A 404 5.51 -8.31 11.01
CA ARG A 404 6.79 -7.58 10.95
C ARG A 404 7.81 -8.12 11.96
N GLU A 405 7.37 -8.49 13.16
CA GLU A 405 8.15 -9.16 14.20
C GLU A 405 8.62 -10.54 13.73
N LYS A 406 7.73 -11.36 13.15
CA LYS A 406 8.08 -12.65 12.54
C LYS A 406 9.18 -12.49 11.48
N ILE A 407 9.06 -11.48 10.61
CA ILE A 407 10.07 -11.19 9.59
C ILE A 407 11.41 -10.76 10.22
N ASN A 408 11.39 -9.92 11.28
CA ASN A 408 12.60 -9.56 12.03
C ASN A 408 13.27 -10.79 12.64
N PHE A 409 12.49 -11.69 13.24
CA PHE A 409 12.97 -12.94 13.81
C PHE A 409 13.62 -13.86 12.74
N LEU A 410 12.94 -14.08 11.62
CA LEU A 410 13.40 -14.97 10.54
C LEU A 410 14.76 -14.53 9.96
N TYR A 411 15.00 -13.23 9.86
CA TYR A 411 16.27 -12.69 9.36
C TYR A 411 17.31 -12.42 10.46
N GLY A 412 16.89 -12.19 11.70
CA GLY A 412 17.77 -12.00 12.86
C GLY A 412 18.85 -10.95 12.60
N ASN A 413 20.12 -11.34 12.78
CA ASN A 413 21.28 -10.45 12.56
C ASN A 413 21.59 -10.18 11.09
N LYS A 414 21.00 -10.93 10.14
CA LYS A 414 21.18 -10.69 8.70
C LYS A 414 20.44 -9.45 8.21
N MET A 415 19.43 -8.98 8.95
CA MET A 415 18.75 -7.72 8.63
C MET A 415 19.48 -6.54 9.29
N PRO A 416 19.90 -5.51 8.54
CA PRO A 416 20.50 -4.31 9.12
C PRO A 416 19.56 -3.59 10.08
N HIS A 417 20.13 -2.96 11.12
CA HIS A 417 19.37 -2.30 12.20
C HIS A 417 18.40 -1.23 11.69
N GLU A 418 18.79 -0.45 10.68
CA GLU A 418 17.91 0.56 10.08
C GLU A 418 16.59 -0.04 9.60
N TYR A 419 16.64 -1.19 8.92
CA TYR A 419 15.46 -1.86 8.38
C TYR A 419 14.63 -2.52 9.46
N LYS A 420 15.25 -3.06 10.53
CA LYS A 420 14.55 -3.64 11.68
C LYS A 420 13.55 -2.65 12.30
N SER A 421 13.93 -1.37 12.35
CA SER A 421 13.11 -0.30 12.93
C SER A 421 12.00 0.23 12.01
N LEU A 422 12.16 0.06 10.69
CA LEU A 422 11.18 0.54 9.70
C LEU A 422 9.93 -0.32 9.69
N LEU A 423 8.78 0.34 9.61
CA LEU A 423 7.47 -0.29 9.50
C LEU A 423 7.34 -1.07 8.19
N PHE A 424 7.83 -0.48 7.09
CA PHE A 424 7.79 -1.10 5.77
C PHE A 424 9.18 -1.30 5.20
N ILE A 425 9.43 -2.52 4.76
CA ILE A 425 10.69 -2.91 4.12
C ILE A 425 10.41 -3.78 2.91
N LYS A 426 11.45 -3.94 2.09
CA LYS A 426 11.51 -4.91 1.02
C LYS A 426 12.60 -5.91 1.31
N LEU A 427 12.24 -7.18 1.28
CA LEU A 427 13.13 -8.31 1.49
C LEU A 427 13.88 -8.67 0.20
N PRO A 428 15.17 -9.04 0.29
CA PRO A 428 16.00 -9.39 -0.85
C PRO A 428 15.43 -10.61 -1.58
N VAL A 429 15.39 -10.56 -2.91
CA VAL A 429 14.93 -11.67 -3.76
C VAL A 429 16.13 -12.18 -4.55
N LYS A 430 16.45 -13.47 -4.43
CA LYS A 430 17.57 -14.11 -5.13
C LYS A 430 17.18 -14.39 -6.59
N SER A 431 17.40 -13.43 -7.49
CA SER A 431 17.23 -13.62 -8.93
C SER A 431 18.25 -12.76 -9.69
N ALA A 432 18.66 -13.23 -10.86
CA ALA A 432 19.63 -12.54 -11.73
C ALA A 432 19.16 -11.13 -12.18
N GLN A 433 17.88 -10.82 -12.03
CA GLN A 433 17.26 -9.56 -12.45
C GLN A 433 16.66 -8.78 -11.25
N SER A 434 16.85 -9.26 -10.02
CA SER A 434 16.26 -8.67 -8.82
C SER A 434 17.31 -8.09 -7.86
N TYR A 435 16.82 -7.26 -6.95
CA TYR A 435 17.62 -6.63 -5.91
C TYR A 435 17.94 -7.67 -4.83
N ASN A 436 19.23 -7.91 -4.60
CA ASN A 436 19.71 -8.88 -3.62
C ASN A 436 20.01 -8.23 -2.24
N ALA A 437 19.36 -7.09 -1.94
CA ALA A 437 19.57 -6.30 -0.73
C ALA A 437 18.24 -5.88 -0.11
N PHE A 438 18.26 -5.58 1.20
CA PHE A 438 17.14 -4.91 1.87
C PHE A 438 16.94 -3.50 1.33
N MET A 439 15.69 -3.06 1.35
CA MET A 439 15.30 -1.75 0.84
C MET A 439 14.14 -1.17 1.65
N LYS A 440 14.01 0.15 1.62
CA LYS A 440 12.78 0.82 2.01
C LYS A 440 11.68 0.59 0.98
N LEU A 441 10.43 0.83 1.37
CA LEU A 441 9.36 0.97 0.40
C LEU A 441 9.52 2.26 -0.40
N ASP A 442 9.09 2.26 -1.66
CA ASP A 442 9.12 3.42 -2.55
C ASP A 442 8.07 3.29 -3.66
N SER A 443 7.98 4.29 -4.54
CA SER A 443 6.97 4.31 -5.61
C SER A 443 7.10 3.14 -6.59
N ILE A 444 8.34 2.69 -6.85
CA ILE A 444 8.60 1.53 -7.70
C ILE A 444 8.01 0.26 -7.08
N SER A 445 8.01 0.17 -5.75
CA SER A 445 7.42 -0.94 -5.01
C SER A 445 5.90 -0.98 -5.19
N PHE A 446 5.24 0.17 -5.13
CA PHE A 446 3.80 0.29 -5.42
C PHE A 446 3.46 0.00 -6.90
N ASP A 447 4.26 0.48 -7.84
CA ASP A 447 4.06 0.20 -9.27
C ASP A 447 4.18 -1.30 -9.58
N LYS A 448 5.20 -1.96 -9.03
CA LYS A 448 5.37 -3.42 -9.15
C LYS A 448 4.19 -4.17 -8.54
N PHE A 449 3.75 -3.77 -7.35
CA PHE A 449 2.56 -4.34 -6.72
C PHE A 449 1.33 -4.20 -7.60
N ASN A 450 1.05 -3.01 -8.16
CA ASN A 450 -0.12 -2.78 -8.99
C ASN A 450 -0.12 -3.68 -10.24
N ASN A 451 1.06 -3.89 -10.85
CA ASN A 451 1.20 -4.82 -11.97
C ASN A 451 0.94 -6.28 -11.54
N THR A 452 1.52 -6.72 -10.43
CA THR A 452 1.30 -8.07 -9.88
C THR A 452 -0.16 -8.29 -9.50
N TYR A 453 -0.79 -7.33 -8.81
CA TYR A 453 -2.21 -7.34 -8.47
C TYR A 453 -3.06 -7.52 -9.73
N ARG A 454 -2.77 -6.75 -10.78
CA ARG A 454 -3.49 -6.86 -12.06
C ARG A 454 -3.37 -8.24 -12.69
N THR A 455 -2.21 -8.86 -12.60
CA THR A 455 -2.03 -10.22 -13.12
C THR A 455 -2.73 -11.26 -12.24
N LEU A 456 -2.66 -11.14 -10.91
CA LEU A 456 -3.26 -12.09 -9.99
C LEU A 456 -4.79 -12.08 -10.04
N PHE A 457 -5.38 -10.89 -9.96
CA PHE A 457 -6.83 -10.75 -9.77
C PHE A 457 -7.57 -10.41 -11.06
N LYS A 458 -6.85 -10.26 -12.18
CA LYS A 458 -7.40 -9.78 -13.46
C LYS A 458 -8.15 -8.44 -13.34
N ASP A 459 -7.88 -7.67 -12.29
CA ASP A 459 -8.49 -6.37 -11.99
C ASP A 459 -7.43 -5.31 -11.63
N SER A 460 -7.76 -4.04 -11.82
CA SER A 460 -6.92 -2.90 -11.49
C SER A 460 -6.80 -2.65 -9.99
N ALA A 461 -5.56 -2.63 -9.48
CA ALA A 461 -5.30 -2.22 -8.11
C ALA A 461 -5.76 -0.77 -7.87
N PRO A 462 -6.35 -0.46 -6.70
CA PRO A 462 -6.67 0.91 -6.34
C PRO A 462 -5.38 1.73 -6.20
N THR A 463 -5.36 2.90 -6.83
CA THR A 463 -4.24 3.82 -6.73
C THR A 463 -4.21 4.46 -5.34
N ASN A 464 -3.02 4.78 -4.84
CA ASN A 464 -2.87 5.44 -3.55
C ASN A 464 -3.57 6.82 -3.54
N LYS A 465 -3.70 7.44 -4.71
CA LYS A 465 -4.42 8.69 -4.92
C LYS A 465 -5.93 8.52 -4.81
N GLU A 466 -6.50 7.43 -5.33
CA GLU A 466 -7.93 7.10 -5.19
C GLU A 466 -8.28 6.86 -3.73
N PHE A 467 -7.48 6.07 -3.00
CA PHE A 467 -7.67 5.86 -1.58
C PHE A 467 -7.61 7.14 -0.77
N ARG A 468 -6.56 7.95 -0.97
CA ARG A 468 -6.42 9.23 -0.28
C ARG A 468 -7.54 10.21 -0.64
N LYS A 469 -8.06 10.16 -1.87
CA LYS A 469 -9.23 10.95 -2.27
C LYS A 469 -10.51 10.47 -1.56
N ASN A 470 -10.69 9.16 -1.39
CA ASN A 470 -11.84 8.61 -0.67
C ASN A 470 -11.86 9.09 0.79
N VAL A 471 -10.71 9.03 1.48
CA VAL A 471 -10.56 9.56 2.85
C VAL A 471 -10.85 11.06 2.89
N ALA A 472 -10.27 11.83 1.97
CA ALA A 472 -10.48 13.27 1.88
C ALA A 472 -11.95 13.66 1.76
N ASN A 473 -12.66 13.03 0.83
CA ASN A 473 -14.06 13.29 0.55
C ASN A 473 -14.92 13.09 1.80
N SER A 474 -14.65 12.03 2.54
CA SER A 474 -15.40 11.75 3.75
C SER A 474 -15.16 12.70 4.88
N PHE A 475 -13.90 13.03 5.17
CA PHE A 475 -13.61 13.99 6.23
C PHE A 475 -14.31 15.31 5.93
N PHE A 476 -14.34 15.72 4.65
CA PHE A 476 -15.11 16.87 4.23
C PHE A 476 -16.61 16.68 4.49
N ASN A 477 -17.18 15.54 4.13
CA ASN A 477 -18.60 15.27 4.34
C ASN A 477 -19.03 15.20 5.81
N PHE A 478 -18.18 14.67 6.70
CA PHE A 478 -18.46 14.63 8.14
C PHE A 478 -18.29 15.99 8.82
N THR A 479 -17.33 16.79 8.37
CA THR A 479 -16.97 18.05 9.03
C THR A 479 -17.55 19.29 8.35
N ASN A 480 -18.09 19.12 7.14
CA ASN A 480 -18.43 20.18 6.18
C ASN A 480 -17.33 21.25 6.02
N SER A 481 -16.06 20.88 6.25
CA SER A 481 -14.95 21.83 6.38
C SER A 481 -13.75 21.43 5.52
N SER A 482 -13.47 22.25 4.50
CA SER A 482 -12.28 22.11 3.67
C SER A 482 -10.99 22.36 4.45
N VAL A 483 -11.06 23.17 5.50
CA VAL A 483 -9.93 23.48 6.40
C VAL A 483 -9.58 22.26 7.24
N ILE A 484 -10.54 21.64 7.93
CA ILE A 484 -10.32 20.43 8.74
C ILE A 484 -9.86 19.27 7.85
N THR A 485 -10.45 19.11 6.67
CA THR A 485 -10.01 18.11 5.67
C THR A 485 -8.57 18.34 5.21
N SER A 486 -8.16 19.61 5.03
CA SER A 486 -6.80 19.94 4.62
C SER A 486 -5.77 19.67 5.72
N ILE A 487 -6.13 19.93 6.99
CA ILE A 487 -5.32 19.59 8.17
C ILE A 487 -5.12 18.08 8.24
N LYS A 488 -6.21 17.29 8.16
CA LYS A 488 -6.15 15.82 8.21
C LYS A 488 -5.22 15.24 7.15
N LEU A 489 -5.28 15.77 5.94
CA LEU A 489 -4.46 15.28 4.83
C LEU A 489 -3.07 15.92 4.80
N SER A 490 -2.79 16.93 5.61
CA SER A 490 -1.57 17.75 5.50
C SER A 490 -1.37 18.32 4.09
N ASN A 491 -2.43 18.95 3.57
CA ASN A 491 -2.47 19.71 2.31
C ASN A 491 -2.81 21.19 2.62
N THR A 492 -2.67 22.10 1.65
CA THR A 492 -3.15 23.49 1.80
C THR A 492 -4.68 23.57 1.62
N PRO A 493 -5.37 24.50 2.31
CA PRO A 493 -6.82 24.69 2.20
C PRO A 493 -7.31 24.96 0.77
N GLU A 494 -6.52 25.70 -0.02
CA GLU A 494 -6.81 26.05 -1.42
C GLU A 494 -6.86 24.81 -2.34
N MET A 495 -6.04 23.78 -2.07
CA MET A 495 -6.11 22.49 -2.76
C MET A 495 -7.31 21.65 -2.31
N ALA A 496 -7.86 21.90 -1.11
CA ALA A 496 -8.98 21.18 -0.55
C ALA A 496 -10.33 21.72 -1.01
N SER A 497 -10.49 23.05 -1.09
CA SER A 497 -11.73 23.70 -1.55
C SER A 497 -12.09 23.37 -3.00
N LYS A 498 -11.11 23.02 -3.86
CA LYS A 498 -11.33 22.77 -5.30
C LYS A 498 -11.78 21.34 -5.65
N LYS A 499 -11.87 20.40 -4.71
CA LYS A 499 -11.93 18.95 -5.05
C LYS A 499 -12.91 18.08 -4.30
N TYR A 500 -13.59 18.57 -3.26
CA TYR A 500 -14.22 17.67 -2.30
C TYR A 500 -15.69 18.00 -2.07
N THR A 501 -16.53 17.12 -2.62
CA THR A 501 -17.91 16.80 -2.22
C THR A 501 -17.97 15.30 -2.49
N ASN A 502 -18.19 14.40 -1.52
CA ASN A 502 -18.64 13.00 -1.73
C ASN A 502 -18.69 12.14 -0.43
N LEU A 503 -19.72 11.28 -0.33
CA LEU A 503 -20.21 10.56 0.87
C LEU A 503 -19.50 9.23 1.27
N SER A 504 -18.38 8.85 0.67
CA SER A 504 -18.01 7.43 0.50
C SER A 504 -17.24 6.67 1.60
N PHE A 505 -16.73 7.32 2.67
CA PHE A 505 -16.03 6.58 3.74
C PHE A 505 -16.93 6.20 4.90
N SER A 506 -18.09 6.83 5.10
CA SER A 506 -19.04 6.30 6.11
C SER A 506 -19.33 4.84 5.77
N GLU A 507 -19.50 4.54 4.48
CA GLU A 507 -19.67 3.20 3.94
C GLU A 507 -18.39 2.35 4.01
N LEU A 508 -17.19 2.88 3.70
CA LEU A 508 -15.93 2.12 3.87
C LEU A 508 -15.68 1.78 5.36
N ALA A 509 -15.87 2.74 6.24
CA ALA A 509 -15.74 2.59 7.67
C ALA A 509 -16.77 1.58 8.16
N ASN A 510 -18.06 1.72 7.81
CA ASN A 510 -19.12 0.78 8.17
C ASN A 510 -18.85 -0.63 7.64
N GLN A 511 -18.40 -0.80 6.39
CA GLN A 511 -18.15 -2.14 5.85
C GLN A 511 -16.85 -2.79 6.36
N LEU A 512 -15.81 -2.00 6.64
CA LEU A 512 -14.65 -2.51 7.40
C LEU A 512 -15.06 -2.85 8.82
N THR A 513 -15.98 -2.08 9.41
CA THR A 513 -16.61 -2.43 10.69
C THR A 513 -17.29 -3.76 10.58
N ASP A 514 -18.17 -3.97 9.61
CA ASP A 514 -18.89 -5.23 9.44
C ASP A 514 -17.93 -6.42 9.31
N TYR A 515 -16.78 -6.22 8.64
CA TYR A 515 -15.72 -7.23 8.59
C TYR A 515 -15.08 -7.49 9.95
N PHE A 516 -14.72 -6.45 10.71
CA PHE A 516 -14.18 -6.61 12.06
C PHE A 516 -15.21 -7.16 13.04
N THR A 517 -16.47 -6.75 12.93
CA THR A 517 -17.60 -7.30 13.69
C THR A 517 -17.73 -8.80 13.42
N LYS A 518 -17.64 -9.25 12.16
CA LYS A 518 -17.65 -10.69 11.83
C LYS A 518 -16.45 -11.45 12.41
N LEU A 519 -15.27 -10.82 12.46
CA LEU A 519 -14.11 -11.42 13.12
C LEU A 519 -14.29 -11.49 14.63
N ASP A 520 -14.81 -10.42 15.24
CA ASP A 520 -15.16 -10.38 16.65
C ASP A 520 -16.23 -11.44 16.96
N ASP A 521 -17.23 -11.63 16.09
CA ASP A 521 -18.27 -12.66 16.22
C ASP A 521 -17.66 -14.06 16.32
N ILE A 522 -16.69 -14.40 15.47
CA ILE A 522 -16.00 -15.70 15.53
C ILE A 522 -15.30 -15.89 16.89
N ILE A 523 -14.65 -14.84 17.40
CA ILE A 523 -13.95 -14.87 18.70
C ILE A 523 -14.95 -14.98 19.87
N ILE A 524 -16.10 -14.32 19.75
CA ILE A 524 -17.18 -14.33 20.75
C ILE A 524 -17.89 -15.69 20.77
N GLN A 525 -18.14 -16.31 19.60
CA GLN A 525 -18.86 -17.59 19.51
C GLN A 525 -18.12 -18.77 20.14
N LYS A 526 -16.77 -18.75 20.19
CA LYS A 526 -15.98 -19.85 20.79
C LYS A 526 -16.47 -20.27 22.19
N GLY A 527 -16.82 -19.30 23.04
CA GLY A 527 -17.23 -19.55 24.44
C GLY A 527 -18.73 -19.76 24.67
N ARG A 528 -19.55 -19.81 23.62
CA ARG A 528 -21.01 -19.72 23.72
C ARG A 528 -21.72 -20.94 23.14
N VAL A 529 -22.94 -21.15 23.61
CA VAL A 529 -23.88 -22.13 23.04
C VAL A 529 -24.83 -21.47 22.02
N HIS A 530 -25.11 -20.17 22.17
CA HIS A 530 -25.98 -19.40 21.27
C HIS A 530 -25.63 -17.90 21.22
N THR A 531 -26.23 -17.18 20.26
CA THR A 531 -26.07 -15.73 20.06
C THR A 531 -26.99 -14.86 20.93
N ASN A 532 -28.02 -15.43 21.54
CA ASN A 532 -28.98 -14.66 22.35
C ASN A 532 -28.34 -14.07 23.61
N LEU A 533 -28.92 -12.97 24.12
CA LEU A 533 -28.54 -12.35 25.39
C LEU A 533 -28.57 -13.37 26.52
N ILE A 534 -27.47 -13.48 27.25
CA ILE A 534 -27.40 -14.32 28.45
C ILE A 534 -27.74 -13.46 29.67
N PRO A 535 -28.85 -13.71 30.37
CA PRO A 535 -29.34 -12.84 31.44
C PRO A 535 -28.41 -12.85 32.65
N ILE A 536 -28.59 -11.87 33.54
CA ILE A 536 -28.02 -11.89 34.90
C ILE A 536 -29.11 -11.62 35.93
N LYS A 537 -28.83 -11.83 37.21
CA LYS A 537 -29.74 -11.41 38.28
C LYS A 537 -29.58 -9.92 38.51
N THR A 538 -30.67 -9.17 38.59
CA THR A 538 -30.65 -7.73 38.95
C THR A 538 -31.31 -7.44 40.29
N GLU A 539 -31.99 -8.43 40.86
CA GLU A 539 -32.73 -8.36 42.11
C GLU A 539 -32.51 -9.67 42.87
N SER A 540 -32.19 -9.59 44.17
CA SER A 540 -32.09 -10.75 45.05
C SER A 540 -32.20 -10.31 46.51
N ASN A 541 -32.97 -11.06 47.30
CA ASN A 541 -33.35 -10.67 48.68
C ASN A 541 -32.17 -10.68 49.66
N ILE A 542 -31.12 -11.46 49.40
CA ILE A 542 -29.91 -11.55 50.22
C ILE A 542 -28.71 -11.62 49.28
N THR A 543 -27.86 -10.62 49.30
CA THR A 543 -26.65 -10.57 48.48
C THR A 543 -25.44 -10.07 49.26
N ILE A 544 -24.26 -10.50 48.83
CA ILE A 544 -22.97 -10.06 49.36
C ILE A 544 -22.31 -9.17 48.31
N SER A 545 -21.83 -7.99 48.70
CA SER A 545 -21.13 -7.09 47.78
C SER A 545 -19.78 -7.67 47.35
N THR A 546 -19.46 -7.49 46.07
CA THR A 546 -18.23 -7.98 45.44
C THR A 546 -17.58 -6.87 44.61
N ILE A 547 -16.38 -7.13 44.10
CA ILE A 547 -15.63 -6.23 43.20
C ILE A 547 -16.38 -5.96 41.88
N MET A 548 -17.22 -6.89 41.42
CA MET A 548 -17.96 -6.75 40.16
C MET A 548 -19.42 -6.30 40.31
N GLY A 549 -19.93 -6.23 41.53
CA GLY A 549 -21.35 -6.01 41.81
C GLY A 549 -21.73 -6.74 43.10
N ASN A 550 -22.59 -7.75 43.01
CA ASN A 550 -23.09 -8.51 44.14
C ASN A 550 -23.14 -10.03 43.84
N CYS A 551 -23.30 -10.84 44.88
CA CYS A 551 -23.34 -12.29 44.79
C CYS A 551 -24.51 -12.86 45.61
N SER A 552 -25.28 -13.79 45.02
CA SER A 552 -26.40 -14.45 45.71
C SER A 552 -26.00 -15.69 46.51
N THR A 553 -24.92 -16.39 46.13
CA THR A 553 -24.42 -17.60 46.79
C THR A 553 -22.92 -17.82 46.51
N GLU A 554 -22.17 -18.35 47.48
CA GLU A 554 -20.73 -18.61 47.35
C GLU A 554 -20.36 -19.89 46.56
N GLN A 555 -21.30 -20.48 45.83
CA GLN A 555 -21.03 -21.64 44.96
C GLN A 555 -20.93 -21.18 43.50
N PRO A 556 -19.71 -21.06 42.94
CA PRO A 556 -19.53 -20.59 41.57
C PRO A 556 -20.02 -21.65 40.58
N LYS A 557 -20.95 -21.25 39.72
CA LYS A 557 -21.46 -22.11 38.65
C LYS A 557 -21.58 -21.31 37.36
N LEU A 558 -21.11 -21.87 36.24
CA LEU A 558 -21.25 -21.25 34.93
C LEU A 558 -22.74 -21.05 34.61
N ILE A 559 -23.09 -19.87 34.13
CA ILE A 559 -24.47 -19.58 33.71
C ILE A 559 -24.81 -20.30 32.41
N ASP A 560 -26.04 -20.78 32.31
CA ASP A 560 -26.54 -21.44 31.11
C ASP A 560 -26.46 -20.48 29.91
N GLY A 561 -25.93 -20.97 28.79
CA GLY A 561 -25.64 -20.17 27.58
C GLY A 561 -24.14 -20.07 27.24
N PHE A 562 -23.25 -20.35 28.20
CA PHE A 562 -21.82 -20.51 27.97
C PHE A 562 -21.39 -21.98 27.93
N ASN A 563 -20.28 -22.27 27.26
CA ASN A 563 -19.67 -23.60 27.16
C ASN A 563 -18.31 -23.65 27.91
N ASN A 564 -17.61 -24.78 27.83
CA ASN A 564 -16.34 -24.99 28.55
C ASN A 564 -15.15 -24.16 28.03
N GLU A 565 -15.28 -23.45 26.91
CA GLU A 565 -14.27 -22.50 26.40
C GLU A 565 -14.45 -21.08 26.97
N ALA A 566 -15.56 -20.81 27.67
CA ALA A 566 -15.72 -19.57 28.42
C ALA A 566 -14.85 -19.56 29.70
N PRO A 567 -14.48 -18.38 30.21
CA PRO A 567 -13.83 -18.27 31.52
C PRO A 567 -14.67 -18.96 32.60
N LEU A 568 -14.11 -19.98 33.24
CA LEU A 568 -14.77 -20.69 34.33
C LEU A 568 -14.91 -19.76 35.55
N PRO A 569 -16.10 -19.70 36.19
CA PRO A 569 -16.30 -18.90 37.40
C PRO A 569 -15.38 -19.36 38.54
N LEU A 570 -14.57 -18.44 39.04
CA LEU A 570 -13.66 -18.63 40.18
C LEU A 570 -13.83 -17.44 41.13
N CYS A 571 -14.23 -17.68 42.38
CA CYS A 571 -14.54 -16.60 43.34
C CYS A 571 -13.36 -15.66 43.63
N ASN A 572 -12.12 -16.12 43.43
CA ASN A 572 -10.90 -15.31 43.57
C ASN A 572 -10.52 -14.51 42.31
N ASN A 573 -11.25 -14.67 41.21
CA ASN A 573 -11.05 -13.93 39.97
C ASN A 573 -12.28 -13.06 39.68
N PRO A 574 -12.24 -11.75 40.01
CA PRO A 574 -13.39 -10.86 39.86
C PRO A 574 -14.01 -10.90 38.47
N LYS A 575 -13.18 -10.93 37.41
CA LYS A 575 -13.65 -10.88 36.01
C LYS A 575 -14.49 -12.11 35.63
N SER A 576 -14.25 -13.25 36.28
CA SER A 576 -14.98 -14.49 36.03
C SER A 576 -16.41 -14.46 36.59
N CYS A 577 -16.70 -13.56 37.54
CA CYS A 577 -18.06 -13.39 38.10
C CYS A 577 -19.08 -13.05 37.01
N LEU A 578 -18.68 -12.35 35.94
CA LEU A 578 -19.57 -12.00 34.82
C LEU A 578 -20.15 -13.23 34.08
N TYR A 579 -19.56 -14.40 34.27
CA TYR A 579 -19.98 -15.69 33.69
C TYR A 579 -20.66 -16.60 34.73
N CYS A 580 -20.83 -16.13 35.97
CA CYS A 580 -21.37 -16.90 37.08
C CYS A 580 -22.89 -16.73 37.20
N SER A 581 -23.63 -17.82 37.44
CA SER A 581 -25.08 -17.79 37.68
C SER A 581 -25.47 -17.16 39.02
N SER A 582 -24.52 -17.02 39.95
CA SER A 582 -24.70 -16.34 41.23
C SER A 582 -24.40 -14.85 41.19
N PHE A 583 -23.99 -14.30 40.05
CA PHE A 583 -23.71 -12.88 39.89
C PHE A 583 -25.00 -12.06 39.89
N VAL A 584 -25.02 -11.01 40.70
CA VAL A 584 -26.11 -10.05 40.83
C VAL A 584 -25.57 -8.66 40.54
N LEU A 585 -26.24 -7.89 39.70
CA LEU A 585 -25.92 -6.48 39.46
C LEU A 585 -27.12 -5.61 39.84
N HIS A 586 -27.02 -4.87 40.93
CA HIS A 586 -28.05 -3.92 41.31
C HIS A 586 -27.99 -2.71 40.37
N LEU A 587 -29.15 -2.19 39.98
CA LEU A 587 -29.26 -1.04 39.07
C LEU A 587 -29.01 0.28 39.80
N ASN A 588 -27.82 0.43 40.38
CA ASN A 588 -27.40 1.60 41.13
C ASN A 588 -26.04 2.12 40.63
N LYS A 589 -25.69 3.34 41.07
CA LYS A 589 -24.48 4.03 40.61
C LYS A 589 -23.19 3.26 40.92
N ILE A 590 -23.13 2.56 42.05
CA ILE A 590 -21.94 1.84 42.52
C ILE A 590 -21.66 0.62 41.63
N ASP A 591 -22.66 -0.25 41.46
CA ASP A 591 -22.53 -1.48 40.70
C ASP A 591 -22.29 -1.23 39.21
N ILE A 592 -22.99 -0.25 38.63
CA ILE A 592 -22.77 0.15 37.23
C ILE A 592 -21.35 0.71 37.05
N ARG A 593 -20.85 1.52 37.99
CA ARG A 593 -19.47 2.03 37.93
C ARG A 593 -18.44 0.91 37.96
N LYS A 594 -18.62 -0.14 38.77
CA LYS A 594 -17.70 -1.28 38.84
C LYS A 594 -17.49 -1.96 37.49
N ILE A 595 -18.57 -2.31 36.79
CA ILE A 595 -18.47 -2.99 35.49
C ILE A 595 -17.93 -2.08 34.38
N LEU A 596 -18.30 -0.79 34.38
CA LEU A 596 -17.79 0.19 33.41
C LEU A 596 -16.32 0.53 33.66
N SER A 597 -15.88 0.55 34.92
CA SER A 597 -14.46 0.76 35.27
C SER A 597 -13.58 -0.40 34.81
N LEU A 598 -14.05 -1.65 34.96
CA LEU A 598 -13.35 -2.81 34.39
C LEU A 598 -13.26 -2.69 32.86
N LYS A 599 -14.37 -2.34 32.19
CA LYS A 599 -14.38 -2.15 30.74
C LYS A 599 -13.33 -1.12 30.30
N TYR A 600 -13.31 0.05 30.94
CA TYR A 600 -12.32 1.10 30.69
C TYR A 600 -10.87 0.60 30.83
N ILE A 601 -10.55 -0.11 31.91
CA ILE A 601 -9.20 -0.65 32.13
C ILE A 601 -8.83 -1.71 31.08
N LEU A 602 -9.78 -2.57 30.71
CA LEU A 602 -9.55 -3.54 29.64
C LEU A 602 -9.33 -2.82 28.32
N GLU A 603 -10.10 -1.79 27.98
CA GLU A 603 -9.90 -1.08 26.73
C GLU A 603 -8.57 -0.26 26.69
N PHE A 604 -8.05 0.13 27.87
CA PHE A 604 -6.76 0.82 28.04
C PHE A 604 -5.53 -0.08 27.78
N ASN A 605 -5.60 -1.39 28.00
CA ASN A 605 -4.42 -2.27 27.88
C ASN A 605 -4.06 -2.57 26.41
N SER A 606 -2.83 -2.23 26.01
CA SER A 606 -2.35 -2.27 24.62
C SER A 606 -2.16 -3.67 24.02
N LYS A 607 -2.21 -4.73 24.84
CA LYS A 607 -2.11 -6.13 24.38
C LYS A 607 -3.50 -6.77 24.39
N ILE A 608 -4.29 -6.54 23.35
CA ILE A 608 -5.61 -7.17 23.22
C ILE A 608 -5.44 -8.69 23.08
N LYS A 609 -5.86 -9.43 24.10
CA LYS A 609 -5.99 -10.91 24.05
C LYS A 609 -7.44 -11.29 23.70
N GLU A 610 -7.65 -12.47 23.09
CA GLU A 610 -9.01 -12.96 22.76
C GLU A 610 -9.95 -12.96 23.99
N GLU A 611 -9.41 -13.31 25.16
CA GLU A 611 -10.14 -13.31 26.44
C GLU A 611 -10.65 -11.92 26.84
N GLN A 612 -9.85 -10.88 26.61
CA GLN A 612 -10.18 -9.50 26.95
C GLN A 612 -11.33 -8.97 26.09
N GLN A 613 -11.34 -9.30 24.80
CA GLN A 613 -12.46 -8.96 23.91
C GLN A 613 -13.76 -9.65 24.36
N ARG A 614 -13.69 -10.92 24.77
CA ARG A 614 -14.86 -11.64 25.29
C ARG A 614 -15.41 -11.03 26.57
N ILE A 615 -14.56 -10.49 27.44
CA ILE A 615 -14.99 -9.81 28.67
C ILE A 615 -15.65 -8.47 28.35
N ILE A 616 -15.04 -7.65 27.47
CA ILE A 616 -15.63 -6.37 27.03
C ILE A 616 -17.01 -6.61 26.39
N PHE A 617 -17.12 -7.62 25.52
CA PHE A 617 -18.39 -8.01 24.92
C PHE A 617 -19.41 -8.41 25.99
N ARG A 618 -19.01 -9.23 26.98
CA ARG A 618 -19.90 -9.65 28.07
C ARG A 618 -20.40 -8.47 28.91
N ILE A 619 -19.57 -7.46 29.17
CA ILE A 619 -20.00 -6.25 29.88
C ILE A 619 -21.05 -5.50 29.04
N ASN A 620 -20.80 -5.30 27.74
CA ASN A 620 -21.77 -4.65 26.85
C ASN A 620 -23.10 -5.43 26.77
N GLU A 621 -23.04 -6.76 26.78
CA GLU A 621 -24.21 -7.64 26.81
C GLU A 621 -25.02 -7.47 28.11
N ILE A 622 -24.35 -7.39 29.26
CA ILE A 622 -24.99 -7.14 30.55
C ILE A 622 -25.66 -5.76 30.54
N ILE A 623 -25.00 -4.74 30.01
CA ILE A 623 -25.56 -3.39 29.84
C ILE A 623 -26.80 -3.42 28.94
N GLN A 624 -26.76 -4.16 27.82
CA GLN A 624 -27.91 -4.31 26.95
C GLN A 624 -29.07 -5.02 27.67
N PHE A 625 -28.79 -6.10 28.39
CA PHE A 625 -29.80 -6.83 29.17
C PHE A 625 -30.49 -5.93 30.20
N ILE A 626 -29.75 -5.10 30.94
CA ILE A 626 -30.36 -4.18 31.92
C ILE A 626 -31.16 -3.06 31.25
N LEU A 627 -30.73 -2.57 30.08
CA LEU A 627 -31.47 -1.57 29.31
C LEU A 627 -32.79 -2.12 28.74
N GLU A 628 -32.80 -3.40 28.34
CA GLU A 628 -34.03 -4.09 27.91
C GLU A 628 -34.97 -4.35 29.09
N LYS A 629 -34.44 -4.64 30.28
CA LYS A 629 -35.23 -4.87 31.49
C LYS A 629 -35.79 -3.58 32.12
N ASP A 630 -34.99 -2.51 32.19
CA ASP A 630 -35.38 -1.21 32.73
C ASP A 630 -34.80 -0.05 31.88
N PRO A 631 -35.55 0.43 30.87
CA PRO A 631 -35.09 1.52 30.01
C PRO A 631 -34.77 2.84 30.73
N LYS A 632 -35.30 3.06 31.95
CA LYS A 632 -35.10 4.31 32.71
C LYS A 632 -33.66 4.46 33.21
N ILE A 633 -32.92 3.36 33.33
CA ILE A 633 -31.54 3.36 33.80
C ILE A 633 -30.54 3.97 32.79
N LYS A 634 -30.98 4.20 31.55
CA LYS A 634 -30.13 4.66 30.44
C LYS A 634 -29.38 5.95 30.73
N GLU A 635 -30.05 6.93 31.35
CA GLU A 635 -29.42 8.21 31.69
C GLU A 635 -28.32 8.02 32.73
N LEU A 636 -28.57 7.20 33.76
CA LEU A 636 -27.58 6.87 34.78
C LEU A 636 -26.35 6.15 34.20
N ILE A 637 -26.56 5.18 33.28
CA ILE A 637 -25.46 4.49 32.61
C ILE A 637 -24.61 5.47 31.80
N ASN A 638 -25.24 6.39 31.07
CA ASN A 638 -24.53 7.38 30.27
C ASN A 638 -23.70 8.33 31.15
N GLU A 639 -24.29 8.85 32.23
CA GLU A 639 -23.61 9.70 33.22
C GLU A 639 -22.37 9.01 33.78
N ILE A 640 -22.52 7.77 34.28
CA ILE A 640 -21.40 7.01 34.87
C ILE A 640 -20.34 6.68 33.82
N ASN A 641 -20.75 6.39 32.59
CA ASN A 641 -19.82 6.11 31.49
C ASN A 641 -19.02 7.38 31.13
N GLU A 642 -19.62 8.56 31.14
CA GLU A 642 -18.90 9.83 30.97
C GLU A 642 -17.88 10.05 32.10
N GLU A 643 -18.30 9.90 33.36
CA GLU A 643 -17.42 10.02 34.53
C GLU A 643 -16.25 9.02 34.49
N VAL A 644 -16.51 7.75 34.15
CA VAL A 644 -15.47 6.72 34.02
C VAL A 644 -14.46 7.08 32.91
N ASN A 645 -14.94 7.64 31.78
CA ASN A 645 -14.08 8.10 30.69
C ASN A 645 -13.23 9.33 31.05
N GLU A 646 -13.67 10.10 32.04
CA GLU A 646 -12.92 11.22 32.63
C GLU A 646 -11.93 10.76 33.72
N GLY A 647 -11.93 9.47 34.07
CA GLY A 647 -11.01 8.87 35.04
C GLY A 647 -11.62 8.62 36.42
N TYR A 648 -12.92 8.83 36.61
CA TYR A 648 -13.62 8.54 37.87
C TYR A 648 -14.02 7.06 37.96
N LEU A 649 -13.03 6.20 38.19
CA LEU A 649 -13.19 4.76 38.33
C LEU A 649 -13.68 4.37 39.73
N ASP A 650 -14.24 3.16 39.85
CA ASP A 650 -14.42 2.50 41.15
C ASP A 650 -13.06 2.29 41.86
N ASP A 651 -13.04 2.42 43.18
CA ASP A 651 -11.81 2.46 43.98
C ASP A 651 -10.89 1.25 43.75
N TYR A 652 -11.47 0.05 43.64
CA TYR A 652 -10.68 -1.16 43.38
C TYR A 652 -9.98 -1.08 42.02
N TRP A 653 -10.73 -0.66 41.00
CA TRP A 653 -10.26 -0.56 39.62
C TRP A 653 -9.28 0.60 39.44
N ASN A 654 -9.50 1.73 40.13
CA ASN A 654 -8.57 2.85 40.14
C ASN A 654 -7.21 2.45 40.72
N ASN A 655 -7.21 1.72 41.85
CA ASN A 655 -5.99 1.18 42.45
C ASN A 655 -5.30 0.16 41.52
N HIS A 656 -6.07 -0.70 40.85
CA HIS A 656 -5.54 -1.64 39.87
C HIS A 656 -4.91 -0.94 38.67
N LEU A 657 -5.53 0.13 38.15
CA LEU A 657 -4.98 0.93 37.07
C LEU A 657 -3.68 1.63 37.49
N THR A 658 -3.66 2.21 38.70
CA THR A 658 -2.47 2.86 39.26
C THR A 658 -1.31 1.88 39.38
N MET A 659 -1.54 0.68 39.93
CA MET A 659 -0.52 -0.39 39.96
C MET A 659 -0.03 -0.78 38.56
N LEU A 660 -0.93 -0.88 37.58
CA LEU A 660 -0.55 -1.21 36.19
C LEU A 660 0.29 -0.13 35.52
N VAL A 661 0.06 1.14 35.86
CA VAL A 661 0.83 2.29 35.38
C VAL A 661 2.19 2.35 36.08
N ASP A 662 2.24 2.13 37.40
CA ASP A 662 3.48 2.13 38.20
C ASP A 662 4.42 0.97 37.84
N MET A 663 3.90 -0.15 37.35
CA MET A 663 4.70 -1.28 36.83
C MET A 663 5.22 -1.07 35.40
N GLN A 664 4.76 -0.04 34.69
CA GLN A 664 5.16 0.28 33.31
C GLN A 664 6.01 1.57 33.20
N GLY A 665 6.10 2.36 34.27
CA GLY A 665 7.17 3.35 34.48
C GLY A 665 8.44 2.68 34.95
#